data_AF-A0A846DG80-F1
#
_entry.id   AF-A0A846DG80-F1
#
_cell.length_a   1.000
_cell.length_b   1.000
_cell.length_c   1.000
_cell.angle_alpha   90.00
_cell.angle_beta   90.00
_cell.angle_gamma   90.00
#
_symmetry.space_group_name_H-M   'P 1'
#
loop_
_entity.id
_entity.type
_entity.pdbx_description
1 polymer ?
#
loop_
_entity_poly.entity_id
_entity_poly.type
_entity_poly.pdbx_seq_one_letter_code
_entity_poly.pdbx_strand_id
1 'polypeptide(L)'
;MQKHIVEGVPLTLAENFQGYLLDGYQQSPPLPFSSLMWEQDGLIYSVRFLAQNPQHILDVASSMVGARPIRSHADLVWEETKDQAVQIPNTEGDRQRLPNNNLPPQVEYPPPIPSATKPQPFPTDSSQPTSESVTEVPDTILVRDIKVTGNTVFSEEKIDAIIQEFDIEGKELTEDTLIKVEEVAQKITQRYLEEGYITSLAKPVADQTIKDGVIKIRVLEGRLVEIKIENEENLGLKRSYLTSRLGVDLENPFNYNKLEENLRLLRNDPLIKDIQGHLQPSGEEGKTILKVKVIEAERFVGHVSVDNYSPPSVGSERFGFALGYRNLTGFGDEIFGSYFVTTSLGSQQLNFGYRIPINGMNGTIELRVAPQWTEITQSPFDEFEIEGKQQLYEISYRQPLIRRLQEEFALSFGFTFEKGQTFTFDQPTPFGIGPNEDGVSRTSVIKFGQEYINQDRGGTWFLRSQLSFGTGLFNATTNDPPIPDGHFFSWLGQVQRLQRLGKDHLLIIQADLQLTPDSLLPSQQFIIGGGQSVRGYRQNARSGDNGFRFSIEDRITLVRNQKGAHVLELIPFFDLGTVWNSPGNPNILPSQKLLVGAGLGLVWEPFQGLRFRFDYAIPFINLDDRGNNIQDDGFYFNVNYTYPP
;
A
#
# COMPACT_ATOMS: atom_id res chain seq x y z
N MET A 1 40.07 28.84 34.44
CA MET A 1 40.45 29.44 35.73
C MET A 1 41.81 30.15 35.68
N GLN A 2 42.96 29.48 35.49
CA GLN A 2 44.27 30.17 35.45
C GLN A 2 44.32 31.35 34.46
N LYS A 3 43.78 31.17 33.25
CA LYS A 3 43.63 32.25 32.27
C LYS A 3 42.84 33.44 32.83
N HIS A 4 41.69 33.19 33.45
CA HIS A 4 40.85 34.23 34.07
C HIS A 4 41.55 34.94 35.23
N ILE A 5 42.35 34.23 36.02
CA ILE A 5 43.13 34.85 37.11
C ILE A 5 44.18 35.82 36.56
N VAL A 6 44.81 35.49 35.43
CA VAL A 6 45.92 36.27 34.84
C VAL A 6 45.41 37.43 33.99
N GLU A 7 44.38 37.17 33.17
CA GLU A 7 43.91 38.10 32.14
C GLU A 7 42.58 38.78 32.50
N GLY A 8 41.85 38.27 33.50
CA GLY A 8 40.53 38.76 33.88
C GLY A 8 40.56 39.86 34.94
N VAL A 9 39.47 40.63 34.99
CA VAL A 9 39.24 41.65 36.01
C VAL A 9 38.73 40.96 37.28
N PRO A 10 39.40 41.15 38.44
CA PRO A 10 38.93 40.59 39.71
C PRO A 10 37.65 41.30 40.18
N LEU A 11 36.68 40.53 40.62
CA LEU A 11 35.38 41.00 41.13
C LEU A 11 35.05 40.29 42.44
N THR A 12 34.59 41.04 43.44
CA THR A 12 34.07 40.46 44.67
C THR A 12 32.63 40.02 44.43
N LEU A 13 32.36 38.71 44.53
CA LEU A 13 31.04 38.14 44.25
C LEU A 13 30.19 38.00 45.51
N ALA A 14 30.81 37.69 46.66
CA ALA A 14 30.18 37.72 47.99
C ALA A 14 31.26 37.82 49.08
N GLU A 15 30.85 37.84 50.35
CA GLU A 15 31.76 37.82 51.49
C GLU A 15 32.62 36.55 51.46
N ASN A 16 33.92 36.70 51.19
CA ASN A 16 34.94 35.65 51.01
C ASN A 16 35.01 34.95 49.64
N PHE A 17 34.31 35.43 48.60
CA PHE A 17 34.37 34.83 47.26
C PHE A 17 34.82 35.84 46.20
N GLN A 18 35.91 35.51 45.51
CA GLN A 18 36.50 36.31 44.45
C GLN A 18 36.35 35.61 43.09
N GLY A 19 35.75 36.31 42.13
CA GLY A 19 35.62 35.90 40.75
C GLY A 19 36.51 36.70 39.81
N TYR A 20 36.66 36.20 38.59
CA TYR A 20 37.51 36.80 37.55
C TYR A 20 36.76 36.87 36.22
N LEU A 21 36.48 38.09 35.75
CA LEU A 21 35.74 38.36 34.52
C LEU A 21 36.69 38.56 33.34
N LEU A 22 36.55 37.73 32.31
CA LEU A 22 37.10 37.98 30.99
C LEU A 22 36.02 38.58 30.09
N ASP A 23 36.20 39.85 29.73
CA ASP A 23 35.35 40.53 28.76
C ASP A 23 35.68 40.02 27.35
N GLY A 24 34.68 39.47 26.65
CA GLY A 24 34.83 38.96 25.29
C GLY A 24 35.21 40.06 24.29
N TYR A 25 34.70 41.28 24.45
CA TYR A 25 34.95 42.39 23.52
C TYR A 25 36.34 43.01 23.69
N GLN A 26 36.98 42.80 24.85
CA GLN A 26 38.32 43.30 25.13
C GLN A 26 39.42 42.27 24.80
N GLN A 27 39.04 41.07 24.36
CA GLN A 27 39.98 40.04 23.92
C GLN A 27 40.46 40.30 22.48
N SER A 28 41.63 39.77 22.14
CA SER A 28 42.16 39.76 20.77
C SER A 28 42.41 38.31 20.31
N PRO A 29 41.64 37.79 19.35
CA PRO A 29 40.49 38.43 18.68
C PRO A 29 39.29 38.61 19.63
N PRO A 30 38.40 39.58 19.37
CA PRO A 30 37.20 39.78 20.18
C PRO A 30 36.26 38.57 20.04
N LEU A 31 35.69 38.16 21.17
CA LEU A 31 34.74 37.05 21.29
C LEU A 31 33.33 37.58 21.54
N PRO A 32 32.28 36.94 21.00
CA PRO A 32 30.89 37.38 21.19
C PRO A 32 30.35 37.13 22.62
N PHE A 33 31.14 36.50 23.49
CA PHE A 33 30.77 36.13 24.84
C PHE A 33 31.81 36.60 25.87
N SER A 34 31.33 37.10 27.00
CA SER A 34 32.14 37.32 28.20
C SER A 34 32.02 36.12 29.13
N SER A 35 33.03 35.88 29.96
CA SER A 35 33.04 34.74 30.87
C SER A 35 33.54 35.11 32.26
N LEU A 36 32.82 34.67 33.28
CA LEU A 36 33.17 34.87 34.69
C LEU A 36 33.44 33.51 35.33
N MET A 37 34.55 33.38 36.04
CA MET A 37 34.91 32.15 36.77
C MET A 37 35.27 32.45 38.22
N TRP A 38 34.93 31.54 39.12
CA TRP A 38 35.37 31.54 40.52
C TRP A 38 35.56 30.10 41.02
N GLU A 39 36.21 29.97 42.18
CA GLU A 39 36.40 28.68 42.86
C GLU A 39 35.65 28.67 44.18
N GLN A 40 34.99 27.56 44.48
CA GLN A 40 34.20 27.35 45.69
C GLN A 40 34.18 25.85 45.99
N ASP A 41 34.46 25.45 47.25
CA ASP A 41 34.43 24.06 47.71
C ASP A 41 35.25 23.07 46.85
N GLY A 42 36.39 23.53 46.29
CA GLY A 42 37.27 22.74 45.43
C GLY A 42 36.74 22.52 44.00
N LEU A 43 35.69 23.22 43.60
CA LEU A 43 35.09 23.19 42.26
C LEU A 43 35.23 24.55 41.57
N ILE A 44 35.40 24.50 40.25
CA ILE A 44 35.48 25.69 39.40
C ILE A 44 34.10 25.93 38.79
N TYR A 45 33.56 27.12 39.00
CA TYR A 45 32.31 27.57 38.42
C TYR A 45 32.60 28.50 37.24
N SER A 46 31.76 28.43 36.21
CA SER A 46 31.93 29.18 34.97
C SER A 46 30.58 29.61 34.43
N VAL A 47 30.47 30.89 34.08
CA VAL A 47 29.28 31.49 33.50
C VAL A 47 29.67 32.20 32.19
N ARG A 48 28.94 31.95 31.11
CA ARG A 48 29.14 32.58 29.79
C ARG A 48 27.85 33.20 29.28
N PHE A 49 27.91 34.43 28.79
CA PHE A 49 26.75 35.13 28.24
C PHE A 49 27.14 36.06 27.08
N LEU A 50 26.16 36.43 26.26
CA LEU A 50 26.27 37.49 25.26
C LEU A 50 26.58 38.81 25.98
N ALA A 51 27.69 39.45 25.59
CA ALA A 51 28.40 40.44 26.38
C ALA A 51 27.75 41.84 26.45
N GLN A 52 26.43 41.95 26.27
CA GLN A 52 25.74 43.24 26.15
C GLN A 52 25.49 43.97 27.49
N ASN A 53 25.64 43.32 28.65
CA ASN A 53 25.49 44.00 29.95
C ASN A 53 26.29 43.32 31.10
N PRO A 54 27.48 43.84 31.50
CA PRO A 54 28.33 43.24 32.54
C PRO A 54 27.66 43.16 33.91
N GLN A 55 26.70 44.05 34.20
CA GLN A 55 26.00 44.06 35.49
C GLN A 55 25.14 42.80 35.69
N HIS A 56 24.54 42.28 34.61
CA HIS A 56 23.78 41.01 34.67
C HIS A 56 24.69 39.81 34.99
N ILE A 57 25.96 39.85 34.57
CA ILE A 57 26.94 38.80 34.87
C ILE A 57 27.24 38.76 36.37
N LEU A 58 27.38 39.94 36.99
CA LEU A 58 27.60 40.09 38.43
C LEU A 58 26.38 39.64 39.23
N ASP A 59 25.17 40.01 38.82
CA ASP A 59 23.95 39.64 39.52
C ASP A 59 23.71 38.11 39.49
N VAL A 60 23.91 37.49 38.32
CA VAL A 60 23.81 36.03 38.16
C VAL A 60 24.88 35.32 38.99
N ALA A 61 26.14 35.71 38.88
CA ALA A 61 27.20 35.04 39.63
C ALA A 61 27.10 35.26 41.14
N SER A 62 26.71 36.45 41.61
CA SER A 62 26.47 36.71 43.04
C SER A 62 25.33 35.87 43.59
N SER A 63 24.32 35.55 42.76
CA SER A 63 23.24 34.62 43.15
C SER A 63 23.66 33.15 43.23
N MET A 64 24.80 32.79 42.62
CA MET A 64 25.34 31.42 42.58
C MET A 64 26.40 31.14 43.66
N VAL A 65 26.94 32.17 44.30
CA VAL A 65 27.95 32.04 45.36
C VAL A 65 27.31 31.54 46.67
N GLY A 66 27.93 30.54 47.29
CA GLY A 66 27.39 29.87 48.48
C GLY A 66 26.28 28.85 48.17
N ALA A 67 25.85 28.74 46.91
CA ALA A 67 24.95 27.68 46.48
C ALA A 67 25.72 26.34 46.47
N ARG A 68 25.15 25.30 47.11
CA ARG A 68 25.70 23.94 47.02
C ARG A 68 25.82 23.56 45.54
N PRO A 69 26.87 22.83 45.11
CA PRO A 69 26.97 22.37 43.74
C PRO A 69 25.68 21.65 43.40
N ILE A 70 24.95 22.19 42.42
CA ILE A 70 23.83 21.49 41.82
C ILE A 70 24.47 20.27 41.18
N ARG A 71 24.33 19.09 41.82
CA ARG A 71 24.44 17.82 41.09
C ARG A 71 23.58 18.02 39.87
N SER A 72 24.20 17.92 38.70
CA SER A 72 23.79 18.71 37.55
C SER A 72 22.27 18.61 37.37
N HIS A 73 21.62 19.74 37.09
CA HIS A 73 20.24 19.69 36.66
C HIS A 73 20.14 18.79 35.41
N ALA A 74 21.23 18.54 34.66
CA ALA A 74 21.27 17.50 33.63
C ALA A 74 21.14 16.06 34.17
N ASP A 75 21.53 15.73 35.42
CA ASP A 75 21.34 14.40 36.03
C ASP A 75 19.93 14.22 36.62
N LEU A 76 19.36 15.29 37.19
CA LEU A 76 17.99 15.29 37.74
C LEU A 76 16.92 15.49 36.65
N VAL A 77 17.20 16.35 35.67
CA VAL A 77 16.41 16.49 34.43
C VAL A 77 16.65 15.29 33.52
N TRP A 78 17.79 14.58 33.50
CA TRP A 78 17.83 13.26 32.80
C TRP A 78 16.92 12.21 33.44
N GLU A 79 16.69 12.25 34.74
CA GLU A 79 15.74 11.33 35.37
C GLU A 79 14.28 11.79 35.22
N GLU A 80 13.99 13.10 35.23
CA GLU A 80 12.62 13.65 35.03
C GLU A 80 12.23 13.87 33.55
N THR A 81 13.18 14.06 32.63
CA THR A 81 12.95 14.15 31.17
C THR A 81 13.33 12.89 30.39
N LYS A 82 13.78 11.82 31.07
CA LYS A 82 13.76 10.48 30.46
C LYS A 82 12.37 10.11 29.97
N ASP A 83 11.33 10.60 30.64
CA ASP A 83 9.93 10.41 30.24
C ASP A 83 9.45 11.46 29.21
N GLN A 84 10.24 12.50 28.92
CA GLN A 84 9.92 13.57 27.97
C GLN A 84 11.09 13.89 27.02
N ALA A 85 11.67 12.87 26.39
CA ALA A 85 12.51 13.10 25.23
C ALA A 85 11.66 13.84 24.18
N VAL A 86 12.03 15.08 23.85
CA VAL A 86 11.59 15.73 22.61
C VAL A 86 12.23 14.94 21.48
N GLN A 87 11.64 13.80 21.16
CA GLN A 87 11.89 13.16 19.88
C GLN A 87 11.31 14.10 18.83
N ILE A 88 12.13 14.50 17.87
CA ILE A 88 11.59 15.09 16.64
C ILE A 88 10.56 14.08 16.14
N PRO A 89 9.30 14.49 15.96
CA PRO A 89 8.24 13.55 15.66
C PRO A 89 8.62 12.81 14.40
N ASN A 90 8.69 11.49 14.49
CA ASN A 90 8.74 10.71 13.27
C ASN A 90 7.36 10.80 12.61
N THR A 91 7.17 11.81 11.76
CA THR A 91 5.96 12.07 10.97
C THR A 91 5.70 11.03 9.87
N GLU A 92 6.53 10.00 9.75
CA GLU A 92 6.47 9.00 8.68
C GLU A 92 5.42 7.90 8.88
N GLY A 93 4.66 7.90 9.98
CA GLY A 93 3.68 6.86 10.30
C GLY A 93 2.67 6.54 9.17
N ASP A 94 2.43 7.49 8.27
CA ASP A 94 1.55 7.34 7.09
C ASP A 94 2.21 6.60 5.90
N ARG A 95 3.55 6.48 5.86
CA ARG A 95 4.31 5.97 4.69
C ARG A 95 4.52 4.46 4.69
N GLN A 96 4.61 3.82 5.86
CA GLN A 96 4.89 2.39 6.00
C GLN A 96 3.62 1.52 6.03
N ARG A 97 2.47 2.14 6.29
CA ARG A 97 1.19 1.46 6.37
C ARG A 97 0.60 1.32 4.98
N LEU A 98 -0.37 0.41 4.80
CA LEU A 98 -1.23 0.48 3.62
C LEU A 98 -1.65 1.95 3.49
N PRO A 99 -1.31 2.66 2.40
CA PRO A 99 -1.67 4.05 2.29
C PRO A 99 -3.19 4.11 2.51
N ASN A 100 -3.65 4.85 3.51
CA ASN A 100 -5.08 5.10 3.67
C ASN A 100 -5.65 5.78 2.40
N ASN A 101 -4.78 6.35 1.56
CA ASN A 101 -5.09 6.89 0.24
C ASN A 101 -5.26 5.83 -0.86
N ASN A 102 -4.81 4.58 -0.63
CA ASN A 102 -5.36 3.42 -1.30
C ASN A 102 -6.08 2.58 -0.23
N LEU A 103 -7.22 3.09 0.26
CA LEU A 103 -8.36 2.17 0.27
C LEU A 103 -8.26 1.41 -1.07
N PRO A 104 -8.28 0.06 -1.13
CA PRO A 104 -8.63 -0.60 -2.39
C PRO A 104 -9.79 0.23 -2.95
N PRO A 105 -9.65 0.77 -4.19
CA PRO A 105 -10.50 1.83 -4.71
C PRO A 105 -11.88 1.58 -4.18
N GLN A 106 -12.46 2.55 -3.43
CA GLN A 106 -13.73 2.40 -2.70
C GLN A 106 -14.45 1.23 -3.31
N VAL A 107 -14.47 0.07 -2.64
CA VAL A 107 -15.09 -1.11 -3.24
C VAL A 107 -16.58 -0.76 -3.28
N GLU A 108 -16.97 0.01 -4.29
CA GLU A 108 -18.29 -0.02 -4.86
C GLU A 108 -18.42 -1.47 -5.22
N TYR A 109 -19.15 -2.18 -4.36
CA TYR A 109 -19.53 -3.54 -4.62
C TYR A 109 -20.09 -3.53 -6.03
N PRO A 110 -19.52 -4.31 -6.98
CA PRO A 110 -20.23 -4.55 -8.20
C PRO A 110 -21.62 -5.07 -7.78
N PRO A 111 -22.71 -4.57 -8.39
CA PRO A 111 -24.04 -5.07 -8.10
C PRO A 111 -24.04 -6.60 -8.21
N PRO A 112 -24.90 -7.31 -7.45
CA PRO A 112 -25.01 -8.75 -7.55
C PRO A 112 -25.12 -9.15 -9.01
N ILE A 113 -24.21 -10.04 -9.40
CA ILE A 113 -23.98 -10.55 -10.74
C ILE A 113 -25.34 -10.87 -11.39
N PRO A 114 -25.76 -10.18 -12.45
CA PRO A 114 -26.70 -10.79 -13.38
C PRO A 114 -25.98 -12.01 -13.93
N SER A 115 -26.55 -13.20 -13.76
CA SER A 115 -26.07 -14.39 -14.46
C SER A 115 -25.93 -14.02 -15.92
N ALA A 116 -24.69 -13.92 -16.42
CA ALA A 116 -24.46 -13.82 -17.84
C ALA A 116 -25.08 -15.09 -18.44
N THR A 117 -26.18 -14.93 -19.16
CA THR A 117 -26.71 -16.00 -19.99
C THR A 117 -25.56 -16.42 -20.89
N LYS A 118 -25.07 -17.65 -20.74
CA LYS A 118 -24.03 -18.20 -21.64
C LYS A 118 -24.47 -17.87 -23.08
N PRO A 119 -23.59 -17.30 -23.91
CA PRO A 119 -23.89 -17.14 -25.32
C PRO A 119 -24.34 -18.50 -25.85
N GLN A 120 -25.48 -18.53 -26.54
CA GLN A 120 -25.84 -19.72 -27.30
C GLN A 120 -24.71 -20.00 -28.29
N PRO A 121 -24.35 -21.28 -28.51
CA PRO A 121 -23.46 -21.66 -29.60
C PRO A 121 -23.93 -20.97 -30.87
N PHE A 122 -23.00 -20.57 -31.75
CA PHE A 122 -23.37 -20.10 -33.07
C PHE A 122 -24.35 -21.11 -33.69
N PRO A 123 -25.49 -20.66 -34.23
CA PRO A 123 -26.41 -21.56 -34.90
C PRO A 123 -25.61 -22.29 -35.97
N THR A 124 -25.53 -23.61 -35.83
CA THR A 124 -25.18 -24.47 -36.94
C THR A 124 -26.26 -24.20 -37.97
N ASP A 125 -25.87 -23.68 -39.13
CA ASP A 125 -26.77 -23.59 -40.27
C ASP A 125 -27.31 -25.01 -40.48
N SER A 126 -28.57 -25.25 -40.09
CA SER A 126 -29.20 -26.56 -40.28
C SER A 126 -29.62 -26.63 -41.74
N SER A 127 -28.64 -26.72 -42.63
CA SER A 127 -28.90 -27.38 -43.90
C SER A 127 -29.17 -28.84 -43.55
N GLN A 128 -30.46 -29.18 -43.48
CA GLN A 128 -30.91 -30.56 -43.57
C GLN A 128 -30.15 -31.22 -44.71
N PRO A 129 -29.50 -32.37 -44.51
CA PRO A 129 -29.03 -33.13 -45.63
C PRO A 129 -30.28 -33.59 -46.39
N THR A 130 -30.44 -33.04 -47.60
CA THR A 130 -31.30 -33.62 -48.62
C THR A 130 -30.92 -35.09 -48.72
N SER A 131 -31.87 -35.97 -48.41
CA SER A 131 -31.73 -37.41 -48.56
C SER A 131 -31.52 -37.72 -50.03
N GLU A 132 -30.25 -37.83 -50.44
CA GLU A 132 -29.88 -38.51 -51.67
C GLU A 132 -29.46 -39.93 -51.31
N SER A 133 -30.23 -40.85 -51.87
CA SER A 133 -30.18 -42.30 -51.75
C SER A 133 -28.76 -42.86 -51.93
N VAL A 134 -28.26 -43.56 -50.91
CA VAL A 134 -27.09 -44.43 -51.05
C VAL A 134 -27.56 -45.83 -51.46
N THR A 135 -27.09 -46.26 -52.63
CA THR A 135 -27.33 -47.56 -53.23
C THR A 135 -26.41 -48.62 -52.60
N GLU A 136 -27.01 -49.76 -52.22
CA GLU A 136 -26.43 -51.11 -51.97
C GLU A 136 -25.16 -51.26 -51.10
N VAL A 137 -25.33 -51.87 -49.92
CA VAL A 137 -24.24 -52.48 -49.12
C VAL A 137 -24.32 -54.01 -49.25
N PRO A 138 -23.37 -54.67 -49.93
CA PRO A 138 -23.08 -56.08 -49.69
C PRO A 138 -21.64 -56.24 -49.20
N ASP A 139 -21.48 -56.23 -47.88
CA ASP A 139 -20.53 -57.01 -47.06
C ASP A 139 -20.64 -56.48 -45.63
N THR A 140 -20.84 -57.37 -44.65
CA THR A 140 -21.06 -57.00 -43.25
C THR A 140 -19.75 -56.48 -42.64
N ILE A 141 -19.49 -55.18 -42.78
CA ILE A 141 -18.31 -54.53 -42.19
C ILE A 141 -18.56 -54.35 -40.69
N LEU A 142 -17.71 -54.97 -39.86
CA LEU A 142 -17.71 -54.73 -38.41
C LEU A 142 -16.91 -53.47 -38.08
N VAL A 143 -17.43 -52.63 -37.20
CA VAL A 143 -16.69 -51.50 -36.64
C VAL A 143 -15.63 -52.06 -35.70
N ARG A 144 -14.35 -51.81 -36.00
CA ARG A 144 -13.22 -52.28 -35.18
C ARG A 144 -12.70 -51.22 -34.24
N ASP A 145 -12.77 -49.95 -34.64
CA ASP A 145 -12.14 -48.84 -33.94
C ASP A 145 -12.79 -47.50 -34.33
N ILE A 146 -12.82 -46.55 -33.38
CA ILE A 146 -13.23 -45.17 -33.62
C ILE A 146 -12.03 -44.27 -33.35
N LYS A 147 -11.45 -43.73 -34.41
CA LYS A 147 -10.29 -42.86 -34.31
C LYS A 147 -10.70 -41.39 -34.28
N VAL A 148 -10.47 -40.74 -33.14
CA VAL A 148 -10.62 -39.29 -33.00
C VAL A 148 -9.31 -38.59 -33.36
N THR A 149 -9.41 -37.48 -34.09
CA THR A 149 -8.24 -36.68 -34.50
C THR A 149 -8.52 -35.19 -34.27
N GLY A 150 -7.47 -34.42 -33.97
CA GLY A 150 -7.58 -32.96 -33.74
C GLY A 150 -7.89 -32.56 -32.30
N ASN A 151 -7.90 -33.51 -31.36
CA ASN A 151 -8.10 -33.29 -29.93
C ASN A 151 -6.78 -32.94 -29.22
N THR A 152 -6.34 -31.69 -29.29
CA THR A 152 -5.13 -31.25 -28.54
C THR A 152 -5.45 -30.84 -27.10
N VAL A 153 -6.70 -30.45 -26.82
CA VAL A 153 -7.17 -30.05 -25.49
C VAL A 153 -7.38 -31.26 -24.56
N PHE A 154 -7.94 -32.36 -25.09
CA PHE A 154 -8.22 -33.57 -24.32
C PHE A 154 -7.31 -34.71 -24.76
N SER A 155 -6.74 -35.40 -23.77
CA SER A 155 -5.92 -36.58 -24.02
C SER A 155 -6.74 -37.72 -24.62
N GLU A 156 -6.08 -38.63 -25.33
CA GLU A 156 -6.73 -39.77 -25.98
C GLU A 156 -7.52 -40.60 -24.96
N GLU A 157 -7.00 -40.82 -23.75
CA GLU A 157 -7.68 -41.62 -22.73
C GLU A 157 -9.03 -41.02 -22.29
N LYS A 158 -9.15 -39.68 -22.28
CA LYS A 158 -10.42 -39.01 -21.96
C LYS A 158 -11.44 -39.15 -23.07
N ILE A 159 -10.98 -39.19 -24.32
CA ILE A 159 -11.83 -39.37 -25.49
C ILE A 159 -12.26 -40.83 -25.62
N ASP A 160 -11.35 -41.77 -25.39
CA ASP A 160 -11.64 -43.21 -25.40
C ASP A 160 -12.67 -43.59 -24.34
N ALA A 161 -12.61 -42.96 -23.16
CA ALA A 161 -13.63 -43.14 -22.12
C ALA A 161 -15.03 -42.73 -22.61
N ILE A 162 -15.15 -41.67 -23.41
CA ILE A 162 -16.43 -41.25 -24.01
C ILE A 162 -16.87 -42.27 -25.06
N ILE A 163 -15.97 -42.76 -25.91
CA ILE A 163 -16.28 -43.75 -26.94
C ILE A 163 -16.81 -45.05 -26.33
N GLN A 164 -16.20 -45.50 -25.23
CA GLN A 164 -16.59 -46.73 -24.52
C GLN A 164 -18.02 -46.68 -23.94
N GLU A 165 -18.54 -45.50 -23.59
CA GLU A 165 -19.91 -45.34 -23.08
C GLU A 165 -20.99 -45.79 -24.09
N PHE A 166 -20.69 -45.77 -25.39
CA PHE A 166 -21.65 -46.05 -26.46
C PHE A 166 -21.57 -47.49 -27.01
N ASP A 167 -20.59 -48.29 -26.55
CA ASP A 167 -20.45 -49.71 -26.89
C ASP A 167 -20.53 -49.97 -28.42
N ILE A 168 -19.72 -49.26 -29.21
CA ILE A 168 -19.80 -49.30 -30.69
C ILE A 168 -18.83 -50.31 -31.30
N GLU A 169 -17.68 -50.54 -30.65
CA GLU A 169 -16.65 -51.46 -31.14
C GLU A 169 -17.17 -52.91 -31.18
N GLY A 170 -16.90 -53.60 -32.29
CA GLY A 170 -17.37 -54.97 -32.54
C GLY A 170 -18.80 -55.07 -33.10
N LYS A 171 -19.53 -53.96 -33.28
CA LYS A 171 -20.88 -53.97 -33.88
C LYS A 171 -20.85 -53.87 -35.40
N GLU A 172 -21.92 -54.35 -36.04
CA GLU A 172 -22.10 -54.23 -37.50
C GLU A 172 -22.33 -52.76 -37.89
N LEU A 173 -21.77 -52.35 -39.04
CA LEU A 173 -21.98 -51.02 -39.58
C LEU A 173 -23.42 -50.91 -40.15
N THR A 174 -24.33 -50.40 -39.33
CA THR A 174 -25.76 -50.16 -39.66
C THR A 174 -26.11 -48.67 -39.49
N GLU A 175 -27.31 -48.27 -39.91
CA GLU A 175 -27.83 -46.92 -39.63
C GLU A 175 -27.80 -46.58 -38.13
N ASP A 176 -28.15 -47.53 -37.26
CA ASP A 176 -28.10 -47.37 -35.79
C ASP A 176 -26.66 -47.11 -35.29
N THR A 177 -25.68 -47.80 -35.87
CA THR A 177 -24.27 -47.59 -35.55
C THR A 177 -23.77 -46.21 -35.99
N LEU A 178 -24.20 -45.73 -37.16
CA LEU A 178 -23.86 -44.38 -37.63
C LEU A 178 -24.50 -43.29 -36.75
N ILE A 179 -25.74 -43.48 -36.29
CA ILE A 179 -26.39 -42.59 -35.32
C ILE A 179 -25.57 -42.53 -34.02
N LYS A 180 -25.12 -43.67 -33.48
CA LYS A 180 -24.27 -43.69 -32.27
C LYS A 180 -22.94 -42.99 -32.47
N VAL A 181 -22.34 -43.07 -33.65
CA VAL A 181 -21.12 -42.32 -33.98
C VAL A 181 -21.38 -40.80 -33.95
N GLU A 182 -22.53 -40.36 -34.46
CA GLU A 182 -22.96 -38.96 -34.32
C GLU A 182 -23.18 -38.57 -32.86
N GLU A 183 -23.80 -39.43 -32.04
CA GLU A 183 -23.97 -39.21 -30.61
C GLU A 183 -22.63 -39.12 -29.87
N VAL A 184 -21.64 -39.94 -30.22
CA VAL A 184 -20.25 -39.83 -29.70
C VAL A 184 -19.66 -38.47 -30.08
N ALA A 185 -19.79 -38.04 -31.33
CA ALA A 185 -19.30 -36.72 -31.76
C ALA A 185 -20.00 -35.58 -31.02
N GLN A 186 -21.31 -35.69 -30.77
CA GLN A 186 -22.07 -34.73 -29.96
C GLN A 186 -21.60 -34.73 -28.49
N LYS A 187 -21.34 -35.90 -27.90
CA LYS A 187 -20.85 -36.02 -26.53
C LYS A 187 -19.44 -35.46 -26.37
N ILE A 188 -18.55 -35.70 -27.33
CA ILE A 188 -17.23 -35.07 -27.41
C ILE A 188 -17.39 -33.55 -27.50
N THR A 189 -18.25 -33.05 -28.40
CA THR A 189 -18.53 -31.61 -28.54
C THR A 189 -19.03 -31.03 -27.21
N GLN A 190 -19.99 -31.68 -26.57
CA GLN A 190 -20.53 -31.26 -25.28
C GLN A 190 -19.44 -31.17 -24.21
N ARG A 191 -18.49 -32.11 -24.18
CA ARG A 191 -17.33 -32.07 -23.27
C ARG A 191 -16.46 -30.83 -23.50
N TYR A 192 -16.24 -30.42 -24.75
CA TYR A 192 -15.54 -29.17 -25.10
C TYR A 192 -16.33 -27.94 -24.63
N LEU A 193 -17.64 -27.90 -24.87
CA LEU A 193 -18.51 -26.79 -24.46
C LEU A 193 -18.53 -26.60 -22.94
N GLU A 194 -18.54 -27.70 -22.18
CA GLU A 194 -18.53 -27.70 -20.72
C GLU A 194 -17.25 -27.09 -20.12
N GLU A 195 -16.10 -27.26 -20.78
CA GLU A 195 -14.81 -26.66 -20.37
C GLU A 195 -14.59 -25.25 -20.94
N GLY A 196 -15.55 -24.72 -21.69
CA GLY A 196 -15.53 -23.35 -22.22
C GLY A 196 -14.95 -23.21 -23.63
N TYR A 197 -14.72 -24.30 -24.36
CA TYR A 197 -14.27 -24.26 -25.76
C TYR A 197 -15.47 -24.15 -26.72
N ILE A 198 -16.22 -23.05 -26.58
CA ILE A 198 -17.54 -22.86 -27.22
C ILE A 198 -17.53 -22.78 -28.75
N THR A 199 -16.34 -22.62 -29.35
CA THR A 199 -16.12 -22.57 -30.79
C THR A 199 -15.63 -23.89 -31.37
N SER A 200 -15.52 -24.94 -30.54
CA SER A 200 -15.04 -26.26 -30.96
C SER A 200 -16.18 -27.21 -31.29
N LEU A 201 -15.98 -28.05 -32.30
CA LEU A 201 -16.98 -29.01 -32.79
C LEU A 201 -16.32 -30.32 -33.20
N ALA A 202 -16.83 -31.44 -32.70
CA ALA A 202 -16.49 -32.75 -33.23
C ALA A 202 -17.53 -33.19 -34.25
N LYS A 203 -17.07 -33.72 -35.38
CA LYS A 203 -17.95 -34.29 -36.41
C LYS A 203 -17.35 -35.52 -37.07
N PRO A 204 -18.16 -36.49 -37.49
CA PRO A 204 -17.69 -37.56 -38.37
C PRO A 204 -17.06 -36.97 -39.64
N VAL A 205 -15.99 -37.58 -40.13
CA VAL A 205 -15.37 -37.15 -41.39
C VAL A 205 -16.30 -37.51 -42.55
N ALA A 206 -16.75 -36.49 -43.30
CA ALA A 206 -17.56 -36.67 -44.50
C ALA A 206 -16.77 -37.42 -45.59
N ASP A 207 -17.46 -38.27 -46.36
CA ASP A 207 -16.92 -39.03 -47.50
C ASP A 207 -15.71 -39.93 -47.19
N GLN A 208 -15.55 -40.36 -45.94
CA GLN A 208 -14.51 -41.31 -45.57
C GLN A 208 -14.81 -42.70 -46.15
N THR A 209 -13.84 -43.30 -46.84
CA THR A 209 -13.92 -44.74 -47.14
C THR A 209 -13.63 -45.51 -45.85
N ILE A 210 -14.64 -46.17 -45.28
CA ILE A 210 -14.49 -47.04 -44.11
C ILE A 210 -13.77 -48.31 -44.58
N LYS A 211 -12.44 -48.29 -44.51
CA LYS A 211 -11.57 -49.45 -44.74
C LYS A 211 -11.22 -50.07 -43.39
N ASP A 212 -11.21 -51.41 -43.35
CA ASP A 212 -10.83 -52.20 -42.17
C ASP A 212 -11.67 -51.95 -40.90
N GLY A 213 -12.87 -51.36 -41.03
CA GLY A 213 -13.79 -51.13 -39.91
C GLY A 213 -13.45 -49.93 -39.02
N VAL A 214 -12.57 -49.02 -39.45
CA VAL A 214 -12.18 -47.84 -38.66
C VAL A 214 -13.00 -46.61 -39.06
N ILE A 215 -13.72 -46.03 -38.09
CA ILE A 215 -14.51 -44.80 -38.29
C ILE A 215 -13.73 -43.60 -37.74
N LYS A 216 -13.64 -42.52 -38.51
CA LYS A 216 -12.92 -41.31 -38.11
C LYS A 216 -13.87 -40.19 -37.67
N ILE A 217 -13.59 -39.62 -36.51
CA ILE A 217 -14.19 -38.39 -36.01
C ILE A 217 -13.10 -37.32 -35.99
N ARG A 218 -13.40 -36.13 -36.54
CA ARG A 218 -12.49 -34.98 -36.53
C ARG A 218 -13.02 -33.95 -35.55
N VAL A 219 -12.18 -33.57 -34.59
CA VAL A 219 -12.41 -32.41 -33.72
C VAL A 219 -11.83 -31.18 -34.41
N LEU A 220 -12.68 -30.17 -34.57
CA LEU A 220 -12.33 -28.83 -35.00
C LEU A 220 -12.21 -27.97 -33.75
N GLU A 221 -10.99 -27.84 -33.23
CA GLU A 221 -10.73 -26.95 -32.11
C GLU A 221 -10.74 -25.49 -32.60
N GLY A 222 -11.78 -24.76 -32.23
CA GLY A 222 -11.99 -23.39 -32.69
C GLY A 222 -10.93 -22.45 -32.13
N ARG A 223 -10.35 -21.61 -32.97
CA ARG A 223 -9.32 -20.64 -32.57
C ARG A 223 -9.66 -19.21 -33.00
N LEU A 224 -9.11 -18.25 -32.26
CA LEU A 224 -9.15 -16.85 -32.68
C LEU A 224 -8.13 -16.61 -33.79
N VAL A 225 -8.55 -15.94 -34.86
CA VAL A 225 -7.64 -15.48 -35.91
C VAL A 225 -7.31 -14.00 -35.80
N GLU A 226 -8.18 -13.24 -35.14
CA GLU A 226 -8.01 -11.81 -34.97
C GLU A 226 -8.74 -11.33 -33.70
N ILE A 227 -8.14 -10.36 -33.02
CA ILE A 227 -8.78 -9.55 -31.99
C ILE A 227 -8.87 -8.13 -32.51
N LYS A 228 -10.08 -7.62 -32.74
CA LYS A 228 -10.34 -6.27 -33.27
C LYS A 228 -10.90 -5.37 -32.18
N ILE A 229 -10.22 -4.25 -31.91
CA ILE A 229 -10.77 -3.19 -31.06
C ILE A 229 -11.62 -2.29 -31.96
N GLU A 230 -12.93 -2.22 -31.73
CA GLU A 230 -13.87 -1.60 -32.68
C GLU A 230 -13.73 -0.08 -32.77
N ASN A 231 -13.32 0.56 -31.67
CA ASN A 231 -13.21 2.00 -31.53
C ASN A 231 -11.79 2.45 -31.19
N GLU A 232 -10.78 1.72 -31.68
CA GLU A 232 -9.35 1.90 -31.37
C GLU A 232 -8.87 3.35 -31.58
N GLU A 233 -9.33 3.99 -32.65
CA GLU A 233 -8.99 5.37 -33.02
C GLU A 233 -9.46 6.43 -32.01
N ASN A 234 -10.42 6.09 -31.14
CA ASN A 234 -10.98 6.98 -30.14
C ASN A 234 -10.41 6.72 -28.73
N LEU A 235 -9.49 5.78 -28.57
CA LEU A 235 -8.89 5.39 -27.29
C LEU A 235 -7.52 6.08 -27.10
N GLY A 236 -7.21 6.45 -25.86
CA GLY A 236 -5.82 6.76 -25.50
C GLY A 236 -5.01 5.51 -25.18
N LEU A 237 -5.68 4.45 -24.70
CA LEU A 237 -5.06 3.15 -24.45
C LEU A 237 -4.63 2.52 -25.76
N LYS A 238 -3.38 2.03 -25.80
CA LYS A 238 -2.86 1.30 -26.95
C LYS A 238 -3.53 -0.05 -27.06
N ARG A 239 -3.73 -0.51 -28.29
CA ARG A 239 -4.23 -1.86 -28.59
C ARG A 239 -3.48 -2.95 -27.83
N SER A 240 -2.15 -2.87 -27.77
CA SER A 240 -1.31 -3.84 -27.06
C SER A 240 -1.57 -3.90 -25.55
N TYR A 241 -1.92 -2.76 -24.92
CA TYR A 241 -2.32 -2.73 -23.51
C TYR A 241 -3.57 -3.59 -23.28
N LEU A 242 -4.58 -3.40 -24.14
CA LEU A 242 -5.86 -4.10 -24.08
C LEU A 242 -5.71 -5.58 -24.42
N THR A 243 -5.11 -5.90 -25.56
CA THR A 243 -5.06 -7.28 -26.07
C THR A 243 -4.20 -8.18 -25.20
N SER A 244 -3.09 -7.69 -24.64
CA SER A 244 -2.24 -8.49 -23.72
C SER A 244 -2.96 -8.89 -22.42
N ARG A 245 -4.04 -8.20 -22.06
CA ARG A 245 -4.83 -8.45 -20.84
C ARG A 245 -6.07 -9.29 -21.05
N LEU A 246 -6.44 -9.61 -22.30
CA LEU A 246 -7.57 -10.50 -22.58
C LEU A 246 -7.24 -11.97 -22.29
N GLY A 247 -5.95 -12.29 -22.10
CA GLY A 247 -5.44 -13.63 -21.80
C GLY A 247 -5.81 -14.69 -22.84
N VAL A 248 -6.09 -14.26 -24.06
CA VAL A 248 -6.29 -15.10 -25.23
C VAL A 248 -5.08 -14.96 -26.13
N ASP A 249 -4.66 -16.07 -26.73
CA ASP A 249 -3.66 -16.08 -27.78
C ASP A 249 -4.29 -16.64 -29.08
N LEU A 250 -3.60 -16.45 -30.19
CA LEU A 250 -4.10 -16.84 -31.54
C LEU A 250 -3.65 -18.24 -31.95
N GLU A 251 -2.82 -18.90 -31.13
CA GLU A 251 -2.19 -20.19 -31.45
C GLU A 251 -2.96 -21.36 -30.84
N ASN A 252 -3.46 -21.18 -29.63
CA ASN A 252 -4.17 -22.19 -28.85
C ASN A 252 -5.68 -22.17 -29.10
N PRO A 253 -6.38 -23.29 -28.86
CA PRO A 253 -7.85 -23.35 -28.89
C PRO A 253 -8.49 -22.30 -27.97
N PHE A 254 -9.49 -21.60 -28.49
CA PHE A 254 -10.14 -20.50 -27.80
C PHE A 254 -10.97 -20.99 -26.61
N ASN A 255 -10.67 -20.44 -25.43
CA ASN A 255 -11.43 -20.70 -24.20
C ASN A 255 -12.21 -19.45 -23.77
N TYR A 256 -13.54 -19.55 -23.78
CA TYR A 256 -14.45 -18.46 -23.43
C TYR A 256 -14.38 -18.10 -21.95
N ASN A 257 -14.27 -19.07 -21.04
CA ASN A 257 -14.23 -18.82 -19.60
C ASN A 257 -13.02 -17.93 -19.23
N LYS A 258 -11.87 -18.19 -19.87
CA LYS A 258 -10.66 -17.37 -19.70
C LYS A 258 -10.85 -15.93 -20.21
N LEU A 259 -11.47 -15.77 -21.38
CA LEU A 259 -11.80 -14.44 -21.91
C LEU A 259 -12.76 -13.69 -20.99
N GLU A 260 -13.83 -14.35 -20.54
CA GLU A 260 -14.84 -13.76 -19.67
C GLU A 260 -14.24 -13.28 -18.34
N GLU A 261 -13.41 -14.12 -17.71
CA GLU A 261 -12.70 -13.75 -16.48
C GLU A 261 -11.84 -12.49 -16.68
N ASN A 262 -11.07 -12.44 -17.77
CA ASN A 262 -10.19 -11.31 -18.07
C ASN A 262 -10.94 -10.03 -18.45
N LEU A 263 -12.05 -10.14 -19.19
CA LEU A 263 -12.94 -8.99 -19.45
C LEU A 263 -13.49 -8.43 -18.14
N ARG A 264 -13.85 -9.30 -17.18
CA ARG A 264 -14.32 -8.87 -15.87
C ARG A 264 -13.19 -8.25 -15.02
N LEU A 265 -11.96 -8.78 -15.10
CA LEU A 265 -10.79 -8.15 -14.49
C LEU A 265 -10.51 -6.76 -15.07
N LEU A 266 -10.67 -6.58 -16.39
CA LEU A 266 -10.53 -5.29 -17.06
C LEU A 266 -11.64 -4.30 -16.68
N ARG A 267 -12.87 -4.75 -16.42
CA ARG A 267 -13.93 -3.86 -15.90
C ARG A 267 -13.63 -3.29 -14.52
N ASN A 268 -12.79 -3.97 -13.74
CA ASN A 268 -12.32 -3.49 -12.44
C ASN A 268 -11.04 -2.65 -12.56
N ASP A 269 -10.51 -2.44 -13.77
CA ASP A 269 -9.36 -1.56 -14.02
C ASP A 269 -9.81 -0.09 -13.94
N PRO A 270 -9.18 0.77 -13.11
CA PRO A 270 -9.51 2.19 -13.00
C PRO A 270 -9.43 2.99 -14.32
N LEU A 271 -8.83 2.43 -15.37
CA LEU A 271 -8.74 3.02 -16.71
C LEU A 271 -9.96 2.73 -17.59
N ILE A 272 -10.80 1.78 -17.21
CA ILE A 272 -11.88 1.24 -18.05
C ILE A 272 -13.22 1.47 -17.35
N LYS A 273 -14.07 2.27 -17.97
CA LYS A 273 -15.45 2.48 -17.52
C LYS A 273 -16.37 1.33 -17.96
N ASP A 274 -16.18 0.84 -19.17
CA ASP A 274 -16.88 -0.34 -19.68
C ASP A 274 -16.05 -1.06 -20.74
N ILE A 275 -16.22 -2.37 -20.83
CA ILE A 275 -15.60 -3.20 -21.88
C ILE A 275 -16.51 -4.37 -22.22
N GLN A 276 -16.69 -4.60 -23.52
CA GLN A 276 -17.58 -5.63 -24.06
C GLN A 276 -16.89 -6.38 -25.18
N GLY A 277 -17.02 -7.71 -25.19
CA GLY A 277 -16.46 -8.59 -26.20
C GLY A 277 -17.56 -9.38 -26.91
N HIS A 278 -17.51 -9.47 -28.23
CA HIS A 278 -18.43 -10.25 -29.06
C HIS A 278 -17.65 -11.10 -30.06
N LEU A 279 -18.06 -12.36 -30.23
CA LEU A 279 -17.46 -13.29 -31.18
C LEU A 279 -18.18 -13.19 -32.53
N GLN A 280 -17.42 -13.24 -33.62
CA GLN A 280 -17.94 -13.25 -34.97
C GLN A 280 -17.25 -14.34 -35.81
N PRO A 281 -17.97 -15.09 -36.67
CA PRO A 281 -17.36 -16.03 -37.60
C PRO A 281 -16.39 -15.32 -38.55
N SER A 282 -15.23 -15.92 -38.82
CA SER A 282 -14.27 -15.35 -39.79
C SER A 282 -14.58 -15.71 -41.25
N GLY A 283 -15.50 -16.65 -41.48
CA GLY A 283 -15.79 -17.25 -42.79
C GLY A 283 -14.94 -18.47 -43.13
N GLU A 284 -13.95 -18.81 -42.29
CA GLU A 284 -13.19 -20.06 -42.40
C GLU A 284 -13.61 -21.05 -41.30
N GLU A 285 -13.57 -22.35 -41.61
CA GLU A 285 -13.94 -23.40 -40.67
C GLU A 285 -13.06 -23.39 -39.42
N GLY A 286 -13.67 -23.41 -38.22
CA GLY A 286 -12.94 -23.43 -36.95
C GLY A 286 -12.22 -22.12 -36.60
N LYS A 287 -12.51 -21.01 -37.29
CA LYS A 287 -11.86 -19.70 -37.06
C LYS A 287 -12.86 -18.63 -36.66
N THR A 288 -12.51 -17.84 -35.66
CA THR A 288 -13.38 -16.82 -35.06
C THR A 288 -12.62 -15.50 -34.88
N ILE A 289 -13.32 -14.38 -34.99
CA ILE A 289 -12.81 -13.04 -34.71
C ILE A 289 -13.43 -12.57 -33.39
N LEU A 290 -12.61 -12.06 -32.48
CA LEU A 290 -13.07 -11.38 -31.26
C LEU A 290 -13.12 -9.88 -31.51
N LYS A 291 -14.30 -9.28 -31.42
CA LYS A 291 -14.48 -7.83 -31.44
C LYS A 291 -14.64 -7.31 -30.02
N VAL A 292 -13.87 -6.28 -29.66
CA VAL A 292 -13.90 -5.66 -28.34
C VAL A 292 -14.20 -4.17 -28.48
N LYS A 293 -15.17 -3.70 -27.69
CA LYS A 293 -15.51 -2.28 -27.56
C LYS A 293 -15.15 -1.82 -26.16
N VAL A 294 -14.47 -0.69 -26.06
CA VAL A 294 -13.95 -0.14 -24.78
C VAL A 294 -14.46 1.28 -24.58
N ILE A 295 -14.85 1.61 -23.34
CA ILE A 295 -15.12 2.97 -22.90
C ILE A 295 -14.10 3.27 -21.79
N GLU A 296 -13.21 4.24 -22.01
CA GLU A 296 -12.24 4.66 -21.00
C GLU A 296 -12.91 5.39 -19.83
N ALA A 297 -12.33 5.25 -18.65
CA ALA A 297 -12.66 6.06 -17.50
C ALA A 297 -11.99 7.44 -17.58
N GLU A 298 -12.41 8.35 -16.70
CA GLU A 298 -11.77 9.64 -16.55
C GLU A 298 -10.31 9.48 -16.14
N ARG A 299 -9.42 10.19 -16.82
CA ARG A 299 -7.96 10.07 -16.62
C ARG A 299 -7.46 10.92 -15.47
N PHE A 300 -8.09 12.07 -15.26
CA PHE A 300 -7.70 13.00 -14.21
C PHE A 300 -8.45 12.67 -12.92
N VAL A 301 -7.70 12.56 -11.82
CA VAL A 301 -8.25 12.41 -10.48
C VAL A 301 -7.66 13.48 -9.60
N GLY A 302 -8.48 14.12 -8.78
CA GLY A 302 -8.09 15.15 -7.84
C GLY A 302 -8.72 14.92 -6.48
N HIS A 303 -8.00 15.27 -5.43
CA HIS A 303 -8.44 15.14 -4.05
C HIS A 303 -7.99 16.36 -3.25
N VAL A 304 -8.89 16.91 -2.44
CA VAL A 304 -8.58 17.94 -1.45
C VAL A 304 -9.03 17.47 -0.08
N SER A 305 -8.26 17.77 0.96
CA SER A 305 -8.56 17.30 2.31
C SER A 305 -8.15 18.30 3.38
N VAL A 306 -8.86 18.25 4.50
CA VAL A 306 -8.49 18.88 5.77
C VAL A 306 -8.65 17.86 6.88
N ASP A 307 -7.62 17.66 7.69
CA ASP A 307 -7.63 16.73 8.83
C ASP A 307 -6.82 17.26 10.00
N ASN A 308 -6.86 16.58 11.15
CA ASN A 308 -5.94 16.80 12.26
C ASN A 308 -4.96 15.63 12.46
N TYR A 309 -4.47 15.06 11.36
CA TYR A 309 -3.63 13.87 11.38
C TYR A 309 -2.13 14.20 11.37
N SER A 310 -1.72 15.23 12.10
CA SER A 310 -0.32 15.58 12.32
C SER A 310 0.01 15.71 13.82
N PRO A 311 1.25 15.41 14.25
CA PRO A 311 1.67 15.65 15.64
C PRO A 311 1.52 17.13 16.03
N PRO A 312 1.04 17.45 17.26
CA PRO A 312 0.88 18.83 17.71
C PRO A 312 2.15 19.69 17.65
N SER A 313 3.32 19.07 17.82
CA SER A 313 4.62 19.74 17.80
C SER A 313 4.98 20.41 16.48
N VAL A 314 4.41 19.96 15.36
CA VAL A 314 4.64 20.50 14.00
C VAL A 314 3.35 21.07 13.39
N GLY A 315 2.34 21.32 14.23
CA GLY A 315 0.99 21.69 13.83
C GLY A 315 0.09 20.46 13.62
N SER A 316 -1.10 20.47 14.22
CA SER A 316 -2.03 19.33 14.21
C SER A 316 -2.85 19.24 12.94
N GLU A 317 -3.41 20.37 12.52
CA GLU A 317 -4.32 20.46 11.39
C GLU A 317 -3.55 20.56 10.08
N ARG A 318 -3.92 19.75 9.10
CA ARG A 318 -3.31 19.71 7.77
C ARG A 318 -4.30 20.10 6.70
N PHE A 319 -3.82 20.82 5.70
CA PHE A 319 -4.45 20.91 4.38
C PHE A 319 -3.71 19.99 3.42
N GLY A 320 -4.45 19.17 2.68
CA GLY A 320 -3.93 18.20 1.72
C GLY A 320 -4.50 18.40 0.33
N PHE A 321 -3.65 18.28 -0.68
CA PHE A 321 -4.01 18.31 -2.10
C PHE A 321 -3.33 17.15 -2.81
N ALA A 322 -4.06 16.36 -3.61
CA ALA A 322 -3.49 15.30 -4.43
C ALA A 322 -4.09 15.30 -5.83
N LEU A 323 -3.26 14.99 -6.82
CA LEU A 323 -3.61 14.88 -8.23
C LEU A 323 -3.04 13.59 -8.81
N GLY A 324 -3.79 13.01 -9.74
CA GLY A 324 -3.37 11.87 -10.56
C GLY A 324 -3.79 12.09 -12.00
N TYR A 325 -2.93 11.68 -12.93
CA TYR A 325 -3.26 11.58 -14.34
C TYR A 325 -2.90 10.20 -14.85
N ARG A 326 -3.93 9.46 -15.27
CA ARG A 326 -3.84 8.09 -15.72
C ARG A 326 -3.72 8.00 -17.24
N ASN A 327 -3.03 6.96 -17.68
CA ASN A 327 -2.75 6.63 -19.08
C ASN A 327 -2.07 7.77 -19.86
N LEU A 328 -0.95 8.30 -19.35
CA LEU A 328 -0.22 9.39 -20.01
C LEU A 328 0.44 8.94 -21.33
N THR A 329 1.02 7.73 -21.38
CA THR A 329 1.71 7.22 -22.57
C THR A 329 0.88 6.28 -23.45
N GLY A 330 -0.32 5.90 -22.99
CA GLY A 330 -1.16 4.90 -23.65
C GLY A 330 -0.94 3.46 -23.17
N PHE A 331 0.02 3.24 -22.26
CA PHE A 331 0.33 1.93 -21.68
C PHE A 331 -0.28 1.74 -20.28
N GLY A 332 -1.27 2.55 -19.90
CA GLY A 332 -1.93 2.47 -18.59
C GLY A 332 -1.06 2.94 -17.42
N ASP A 333 -0.05 3.75 -17.71
CA ASP A 333 0.81 4.40 -16.72
C ASP A 333 0.09 5.53 -15.98
N GLU A 334 0.48 5.82 -14.75
CA GLU A 334 -0.09 6.87 -13.92
C GLU A 334 1.02 7.75 -13.35
N ILE A 335 0.85 9.07 -13.47
CA ILE A 335 1.62 10.04 -12.71
C ILE A 335 0.74 10.61 -11.61
N PHE A 336 1.24 10.68 -10.39
CA PHE A 336 0.50 11.22 -9.25
C PHE A 336 1.40 12.09 -8.37
N GLY A 337 0.77 13.03 -7.68
CA GLY A 337 1.42 13.98 -6.80
C GLY A 337 0.50 14.34 -5.63
N SER A 338 1.06 14.55 -4.45
CA SER A 338 0.33 15.09 -3.31
C SER A 338 1.19 16.04 -2.48
N TYR A 339 0.54 17.03 -1.89
CA TYR A 339 1.11 18.01 -0.99
C TYR A 339 0.26 18.11 0.27
N PHE A 340 0.88 17.93 1.44
CA PHE A 340 0.27 18.16 2.74
C PHE A 340 1.05 19.24 3.48
N VAL A 341 0.33 20.17 4.10
CA VAL A 341 0.92 21.26 4.89
C VAL A 341 0.12 21.48 6.17
N THR A 342 0.81 21.66 7.29
CA THR A 342 0.14 21.99 8.57
C THR A 342 -0.23 23.46 8.63
N THR A 343 -1.25 23.81 9.41
CA THR A 343 -1.70 25.20 9.61
C THR A 343 -0.64 26.11 10.23
N SER A 344 0.27 25.55 11.03
CA SER A 344 1.43 26.27 11.58
C SER A 344 2.62 26.33 10.62
N LEU A 345 2.53 25.72 9.44
CA LEU A 345 3.63 25.49 8.49
C LEU A 345 4.78 24.61 9.03
N GLY A 346 4.63 24.06 10.23
CA GLY A 346 5.62 23.19 10.88
C GLY A 346 5.84 21.84 10.20
N SER A 347 5.00 21.42 9.25
CA SER A 347 5.26 20.26 8.41
C SER A 347 4.77 20.51 6.99
N GLN A 348 5.65 20.21 6.03
CA GLN A 348 5.38 20.27 4.60
C GLN A 348 5.85 18.96 3.96
N GLN A 349 4.94 18.25 3.31
CA GLN A 349 5.20 16.93 2.76
C GLN A 349 4.78 16.89 1.30
N LEU A 350 5.73 16.57 0.42
CA LEU A 350 5.48 16.30 -0.98
C LEU A 350 5.65 14.82 -1.24
N ASN A 351 4.86 14.29 -2.18
CA ASN A 351 5.00 12.93 -2.66
C ASN A 351 4.66 12.91 -4.14
N PHE A 352 5.59 12.46 -4.97
CA PHE A 352 5.41 12.31 -6.40
C PHE A 352 5.69 10.87 -6.77
N GLY A 353 4.89 10.32 -7.67
CA GLY A 353 5.09 8.98 -8.18
C GLY A 353 4.76 8.84 -9.65
N TYR A 354 5.44 7.90 -10.29
CA TYR A 354 5.13 7.44 -11.63
C TYR A 354 5.09 5.92 -11.61
N ARG A 355 3.98 5.35 -12.09
CA ARG A 355 3.71 3.92 -12.07
C ARG A 355 3.37 3.46 -13.48
N ILE A 356 4.00 2.38 -13.95
CA ILE A 356 3.74 1.82 -15.28
C ILE A 356 3.57 0.30 -15.21
N PRO A 357 2.48 -0.26 -15.77
CA PRO A 357 2.36 -1.69 -15.93
C PRO A 357 3.14 -2.14 -17.18
N ILE A 358 3.92 -3.21 -17.05
CA ILE A 358 4.87 -3.67 -18.07
C ILE A 358 4.43 -4.98 -18.76
N ASN A 359 3.36 -5.64 -18.29
CA ASN A 359 2.83 -6.86 -18.90
C ASN A 359 1.31 -7.04 -18.65
N GLY A 360 0.70 -8.03 -19.33
CA GLY A 360 -0.73 -8.32 -19.25
C GLY A 360 -1.22 -8.89 -17.91
N MET A 361 -0.33 -9.37 -17.05
CA MET A 361 -0.64 -9.78 -15.68
C MET A 361 -0.59 -8.62 -14.68
N ASN A 362 -0.44 -7.37 -15.15
CA ASN A 362 -0.24 -6.18 -14.32
C ASN A 362 1.03 -6.25 -13.46
N GLY A 363 2.12 -6.79 -14.00
CA GLY A 363 3.46 -6.48 -13.48
C GLY A 363 3.70 -4.98 -13.58
N THR A 364 4.16 -4.33 -12.51
CA THR A 364 4.19 -2.88 -12.40
C THR A 364 5.54 -2.40 -11.84
N ILE A 365 6.10 -1.37 -12.46
CA ILE A 365 7.22 -0.62 -11.92
C ILE A 365 6.68 0.70 -11.37
N GLU A 366 7.15 1.09 -10.19
CA GLU A 366 6.86 2.38 -9.56
C GLU A 366 8.16 3.11 -9.22
N LEU A 367 8.18 4.40 -9.50
CA LEU A 367 9.18 5.35 -9.04
C LEU A 367 8.50 6.35 -8.12
N ARG A 368 9.09 6.64 -6.97
CA ARG A 368 8.52 7.56 -5.97
C ARG A 368 9.59 8.47 -5.39
N VAL A 369 9.24 9.75 -5.21
CA VAL A 369 10.07 10.76 -4.54
C VAL A 369 9.22 11.51 -3.53
N ALA A 370 9.64 11.55 -2.26
CA ALA A 370 8.85 12.15 -1.20
C ALA A 370 9.67 13.03 -0.25
N PRO A 371 10.00 14.27 -0.65
CA PRO A 371 10.71 15.20 0.21
C PRO A 371 9.78 15.78 1.28
N GLN A 372 10.37 16.11 2.41
CA GLN A 372 9.65 16.61 3.56
C GLN A 372 10.51 17.61 4.34
N TRP A 373 9.83 18.62 4.87
CA TRP A 373 10.37 19.63 5.77
C TRP A 373 9.53 19.68 7.03
N THR A 374 10.20 19.84 8.17
CA THR A 374 9.57 19.97 9.47
C THR A 374 10.23 21.08 10.27
N GLU A 375 9.44 21.77 11.06
CA GLU A 375 9.85 22.79 12.02
C GLU A 375 8.98 22.61 13.27
N ILE A 376 9.60 22.59 14.45
CA ILE A 376 8.88 22.51 15.71
C ILE A 376 8.27 23.87 16.01
N THR A 377 6.94 23.95 15.96
CA THR A 377 6.18 25.20 16.15
C THR A 377 5.43 25.24 17.50
N GLN A 378 5.65 24.24 18.37
CA GLN A 378 4.94 24.13 19.64
C GLN A 378 5.77 24.72 20.79
N SER A 379 5.17 25.66 21.51
CA SER A 379 5.75 26.25 22.71
C SER A 379 5.93 25.22 23.86
N PRO A 380 7.02 25.31 24.64
CA PRO A 380 8.11 26.29 24.56
C PRO A 380 9.26 25.90 23.60
N PHE A 381 9.08 24.85 22.78
CA PHE A 381 10.15 24.31 21.95
C PHE A 381 10.37 25.06 20.64
N ASP A 382 9.43 25.93 20.26
CA ASP A 382 9.55 26.84 19.13
C ASP A 382 10.74 27.80 19.27
N GLU A 383 11.14 28.16 20.50
CA GLU A 383 12.31 29.00 20.77
C GLU A 383 13.64 28.36 20.35
N PHE A 384 13.70 27.06 20.11
CA PHE A 384 14.92 26.34 19.73
C PHE A 384 15.11 26.21 18.20
N GLU A 385 14.19 26.73 17.38
CA GLU A 385 14.28 26.70 15.91
C GLU A 385 14.68 25.30 15.38
N ILE A 386 14.00 24.26 15.89
CA ILE A 386 14.32 22.87 15.55
C ILE A 386 13.72 22.52 14.20
N GLU A 387 14.58 22.26 13.21
CA GLU A 387 14.18 21.90 11.86
C GLU A 387 14.60 20.47 11.50
N GLY A 388 13.86 19.88 10.56
CA GLY A 388 14.16 18.60 9.93
C GLY A 388 13.96 18.67 8.42
N LYS A 389 14.87 18.05 7.67
CA LYS A 389 14.81 17.91 6.21
C LYS A 389 14.98 16.45 5.85
N GLN A 390 14.05 15.92 5.07
CA GLN A 390 14.06 14.51 4.69
C GLN A 390 13.78 14.34 3.21
N GLN A 391 14.47 13.37 2.60
CA GLN A 391 14.33 13.00 1.21
C GLN A 391 14.23 11.49 1.10
N LEU A 392 13.20 11.02 0.41
CA LEU A 392 12.99 9.61 0.11
C LEU A 392 12.91 9.43 -1.40
N TYR A 393 13.66 8.45 -1.91
CA TYR A 393 13.61 7.98 -3.29
C TYR A 393 13.35 6.48 -3.28
N GLU A 394 12.38 6.01 -4.06
CA GLU A 394 12.04 4.59 -4.13
C GLU A 394 11.83 4.15 -5.57
N ILE A 395 12.32 2.95 -5.88
CA ILE A 395 11.98 2.17 -7.05
C ILE A 395 11.45 0.82 -6.60
N SER A 396 10.32 0.39 -7.14
CA SER A 396 9.77 -0.92 -6.84
C SER A 396 9.21 -1.60 -8.08
N TYR A 397 9.26 -2.93 -8.06
CA TYR A 397 8.65 -3.82 -9.03
C TYR A 397 7.70 -4.77 -8.31
N ARG A 398 6.46 -4.87 -8.79
CA ARG A 398 5.43 -5.77 -8.27
C ARG A 398 4.93 -6.66 -9.40
N GLN A 399 4.85 -7.97 -9.18
CA GLN A 399 4.36 -8.94 -10.15
C GLN A 399 3.28 -9.84 -9.53
N PRO A 400 2.02 -9.73 -9.96
CA PRO A 400 1.02 -10.75 -9.72
C PRO A 400 1.43 -12.08 -10.37
N LEU A 401 1.45 -13.15 -9.58
CA LEU A 401 1.69 -14.52 -10.04
C LEU A 401 0.37 -15.29 -10.18
N ILE A 402 -0.63 -14.92 -9.39
CA ILE A 402 -2.01 -15.38 -9.52
C ILE A 402 -2.87 -14.12 -9.59
N ARG A 403 -3.75 -14.04 -10.59
CA ARG A 403 -4.69 -12.92 -10.75
C ARG A 403 -6.00 -13.45 -11.32
N ARG A 404 -7.01 -13.54 -10.45
CA ARG A 404 -8.36 -14.03 -10.70
C ARG A 404 -9.37 -13.05 -10.11
N LEU A 405 -10.65 -13.24 -10.41
CA LEU A 405 -11.68 -12.29 -9.94
C LEU A 405 -11.80 -12.15 -8.41
N GLN A 406 -11.44 -13.20 -7.67
CA GLN A 406 -11.59 -13.26 -6.22
C GLN A 406 -10.25 -13.49 -5.51
N GLU A 407 -9.15 -13.58 -6.24
CA GLU A 407 -7.86 -13.98 -5.69
C GLU A 407 -6.72 -13.30 -6.44
N GLU A 408 -5.82 -12.68 -5.69
CA GLU A 408 -4.56 -12.17 -6.22
C GLU A 408 -3.41 -12.55 -5.27
N PHE A 409 -2.34 -13.10 -5.83
CA PHE A 409 -1.07 -13.29 -5.13
C PHE A 409 0.02 -12.59 -5.91
N ALA A 410 0.74 -11.69 -5.26
CA ALA A 410 1.81 -10.91 -5.88
C ALA A 410 3.09 -10.92 -5.05
N LEU A 411 4.21 -10.89 -5.74
CA LEU A 411 5.52 -10.64 -5.13
C LEU A 411 5.99 -9.23 -5.52
N SER A 412 6.70 -8.58 -4.61
CA SER A 412 7.33 -7.29 -4.87
C SER A 412 8.79 -7.26 -4.44
N PHE A 413 9.56 -6.46 -5.15
CA PHE A 413 10.96 -6.16 -4.87
C PHE A 413 11.16 -4.66 -5.01
N GLY A 414 11.84 -4.03 -4.06
CA GLY A 414 12.05 -2.59 -4.09
C GLY A 414 13.35 -2.16 -3.46
N PHE A 415 13.75 -0.94 -3.78
CA PHE A 415 14.88 -0.26 -3.17
C PHE A 415 14.44 1.14 -2.74
N THR A 416 14.68 1.47 -1.48
CA THR A 416 14.41 2.79 -0.91
C THR A 416 15.72 3.41 -0.43
N PHE A 417 16.01 4.61 -0.88
CA PHE A 417 17.04 5.47 -0.31
C PHE A 417 16.37 6.59 0.47
N GLU A 418 16.82 6.80 1.70
CA GLU A 418 16.30 7.84 2.56
C GLU A 418 17.43 8.59 3.26
N LYS A 419 17.33 9.92 3.27
CA LYS A 419 18.26 10.82 3.97
C LYS A 419 17.45 11.82 4.78
N GLY A 420 17.64 11.82 6.09
CA GLY A 420 17.17 12.83 7.03
C GLY A 420 18.34 13.68 7.54
N GLN A 421 18.08 14.95 7.85
CA GLN A 421 19.01 15.83 8.54
C GLN A 421 18.25 16.77 9.46
N THR A 422 18.82 17.05 10.63
CA THR A 422 18.20 17.89 11.66
C THR A 422 19.06 19.10 11.99
N PHE A 423 18.42 20.19 12.41
CA PHE A 423 19.04 21.48 12.68
C PHE A 423 18.43 22.13 13.93
N THR A 424 19.19 23.00 14.58
CA THR A 424 18.71 23.97 15.59
C THR A 424 19.43 25.28 15.35
N PHE A 425 18.72 26.41 15.37
CA PHE A 425 19.29 27.73 15.05
C PHE A 425 20.07 27.73 13.71
N ASP A 426 19.49 27.11 12.68
CA ASP A 426 20.10 26.88 11.35
C ASP A 426 21.42 26.09 11.35
N GLN A 427 21.85 25.51 12.48
CA GLN A 427 23.08 24.72 12.57
C GLN A 427 22.78 23.22 12.53
N PRO A 428 23.49 22.43 11.69
CA PRO A 428 23.39 20.97 11.68
C PRO A 428 23.61 20.43 13.10
N THR A 429 22.64 19.69 13.61
CA THR A 429 22.67 19.21 15.00
C THR A 429 22.04 17.83 15.09
N PRO A 430 22.75 16.83 15.65
CA PRO A 430 22.18 15.51 15.86
C PRO A 430 21.12 15.54 16.96
N PHE A 431 19.92 15.09 16.61
CA PHE A 431 18.84 14.85 17.57
C PHE A 431 18.64 13.35 17.76
N GLY A 432 18.62 12.92 19.03
CA GLY A 432 18.48 11.51 19.40
C GLY A 432 19.76 10.70 19.15
N ILE A 433 19.62 9.37 19.16
CA ILE A 433 20.74 8.43 19.02
C ILE A 433 20.69 7.78 17.64
N GLY A 434 21.82 7.76 16.94
CA GLY A 434 21.97 7.16 15.61
C GLY A 434 22.45 8.13 14.52
N PRO A 435 21.97 9.40 14.43
CA PRO A 435 22.50 10.35 13.46
C PRO A 435 24.01 10.61 13.66
N ASN A 436 24.70 11.00 12.59
CA ASN A 436 26.11 11.42 12.68
C ASN A 436 26.26 12.82 13.31
N GLU A 437 27.49 13.31 13.45
CA GLU A 437 27.80 14.62 14.07
C GLU A 437 27.13 15.82 13.38
N ASP A 438 26.76 15.71 12.10
CA ASP A 438 26.05 16.74 11.34
C ASP A 438 24.51 16.58 11.41
N GLY A 439 24.03 15.68 12.27
CA GLY A 439 22.61 15.32 12.40
C GLY A 439 22.03 14.57 11.21
N VAL A 440 22.86 13.94 10.38
CA VAL A 440 22.43 13.18 9.21
C VAL A 440 22.16 11.71 9.58
N SER A 441 20.98 11.24 9.20
CA SER A 441 20.62 9.81 9.17
C SER A 441 20.34 9.38 7.74
N ARG A 442 20.90 8.25 7.31
CA ARG A 442 20.73 7.74 5.95
C ARG A 442 20.53 6.24 5.93
N THR A 443 19.53 5.78 5.20
CA THR A 443 19.25 4.35 5.00
C THR A 443 19.17 4.02 3.52
N SER A 444 19.64 2.83 3.16
CA SER A 444 19.50 2.23 1.84
C SER A 444 18.92 0.84 2.03
N VAL A 445 17.65 0.65 1.70
CA VAL A 445 16.87 -0.51 2.12
C VAL A 445 16.40 -1.29 0.91
N ILE A 446 16.75 -2.57 0.85
CA ILE A 446 16.18 -3.52 -0.11
C ILE A 446 14.94 -4.14 0.52
N LYS A 447 13.81 -4.12 -0.18
CA LYS A 447 12.52 -4.61 0.29
C LYS A 447 12.06 -5.80 -0.55
N PHE A 448 11.61 -6.85 0.09
CA PHE A 448 10.90 -7.97 -0.55
C PHE A 448 9.51 -8.11 0.07
N GLY A 449 8.47 -8.10 -0.76
CA GLY A 449 7.09 -8.18 -0.32
C GLY A 449 6.35 -9.39 -0.89
N GLN A 450 5.45 -9.94 -0.10
CA GLN A 450 4.41 -10.87 -0.54
C GLN A 450 3.06 -10.27 -0.19
N GLU A 451 2.14 -10.28 -1.15
CA GLU A 451 0.80 -9.75 -0.99
C GLU A 451 -0.21 -10.79 -1.43
N TYR A 452 -1.26 -10.99 -0.62
CA TYR A 452 -2.35 -11.89 -0.93
C TYR A 452 -3.69 -11.21 -0.67
N ILE A 453 -4.55 -11.23 -1.67
CA ILE A 453 -5.92 -10.74 -1.61
C ILE A 453 -6.84 -11.92 -1.91
N ASN A 454 -7.83 -12.15 -1.05
CA ASN A 454 -8.85 -13.17 -1.27
C ASN A 454 -10.23 -12.65 -0.91
N GLN A 455 -11.17 -12.82 -1.83
CA GLN A 455 -12.57 -12.45 -1.66
C GLN A 455 -13.41 -13.73 -1.50
N ASP A 456 -14.09 -13.84 -0.37
CA ASP A 456 -15.04 -14.90 -0.08
C ASP A 456 -16.48 -14.35 -0.06
N ARG A 457 -17.46 -15.21 0.24
CA ARG A 457 -18.89 -14.83 0.25
C ARG A 457 -19.22 -13.73 1.27
N GLY A 458 -18.45 -13.64 2.35
CA GLY A 458 -18.68 -12.73 3.46
C GLY A 458 -17.82 -11.47 3.41
N GLY A 459 -16.77 -11.41 2.59
CA GLY A 459 -15.91 -10.23 2.51
C GLY A 459 -14.54 -10.50 1.92
N THR A 460 -13.56 -9.66 2.25
CA THR A 460 -12.23 -9.67 1.64
C THR A 460 -11.12 -9.70 2.69
N TRP A 461 -10.13 -10.56 2.46
CA TRP A 461 -8.87 -10.61 3.18
C TRP A 461 -7.78 -9.89 2.38
N PHE A 462 -6.94 -9.14 3.09
CA PHE A 462 -5.70 -8.56 2.60
C PHE A 462 -4.58 -8.98 3.55
N LEU A 463 -3.55 -9.62 3.02
CA LEU A 463 -2.37 -10.05 3.78
C LEU A 463 -1.13 -9.47 3.11
N ARG A 464 -0.21 -8.93 3.90
CA ARG A 464 1.08 -8.42 3.44
C ARG A 464 2.19 -8.86 4.37
N SER A 465 3.28 -9.34 3.78
CA SER A 465 4.52 -9.68 4.47
C SER A 465 5.66 -8.97 3.76
N GLN A 466 6.33 -8.04 4.43
CA GLN A 466 7.46 -7.29 3.88
C GLN A 466 8.71 -7.55 4.70
N LEU A 467 9.78 -7.96 4.04
CA LEU A 467 11.13 -8.05 4.59
C LEU A 467 11.91 -6.83 4.12
N SER A 468 12.57 -6.14 5.04
CA SER A 468 13.40 -4.97 4.78
C SER A 468 14.83 -5.27 5.21
N PHE A 469 15.79 -5.06 4.33
CA PHE A 469 17.22 -5.23 4.58
C PHE A 469 17.92 -3.90 4.38
N GLY A 470 18.29 -3.24 5.47
CA GLY A 470 19.17 -2.09 5.49
C GLY A 470 20.59 -2.47 5.05
N THR A 471 21.20 -1.64 4.21
CA THR A 471 22.50 -1.87 3.59
C THR A 471 23.39 -0.64 3.73
N GLY A 472 24.71 -0.84 3.61
CA GLY A 472 25.70 0.24 3.59
C GLY A 472 25.76 1.04 2.26
N LEU A 473 24.85 0.80 1.33
CA LEU A 473 24.89 1.45 0.01
C LEU A 473 24.65 2.96 0.13
N PHE A 474 25.24 3.73 -0.79
CA PHE A 474 25.10 5.19 -0.86
C PHE A 474 25.44 5.93 0.44
N ASN A 475 26.48 5.46 1.15
CA ASN A 475 26.95 6.02 2.41
C ASN A 475 25.88 5.99 3.52
N ALA A 476 25.08 4.93 3.61
CA ALA A 476 24.14 4.77 4.73
C ALA A 476 24.85 4.95 6.09
N THR A 477 24.14 5.49 7.06
CA THR A 477 24.67 5.73 8.41
C THR A 477 25.21 4.42 8.98
N THR A 478 26.41 4.46 9.54
CA THR A 478 27.07 3.29 10.11
C THR A 478 27.51 3.65 11.52
N ASN A 479 27.09 2.87 12.50
CA ASN A 479 27.45 3.05 13.91
C ASN A 479 27.88 1.71 14.50
N ASP A 480 28.67 1.76 15.58
CA ASP A 480 28.99 0.55 16.34
C ASP A 480 27.76 0.07 17.12
N PRO A 481 27.43 -1.24 17.10
CA PRO A 481 26.35 -1.77 17.93
C PRO A 481 26.57 -1.42 19.41
N PRO A 482 25.50 -1.08 20.15
CA PRO A 482 24.08 -1.26 19.81
C PRO A 482 23.40 0.02 19.27
N ILE A 483 24.16 1.03 18.87
CA ILE A 483 23.62 2.30 18.36
C ILE A 483 22.90 2.02 17.04
N PRO A 484 21.66 2.52 16.83
CA PRO A 484 20.95 2.30 15.58
C PRO A 484 21.70 2.85 14.37
N ASP A 485 21.71 2.11 13.26
CA ASP A 485 22.36 2.51 12.02
C ASP A 485 21.55 2.08 10.78
N GLY A 486 22.16 2.20 9.60
CA GLY A 486 21.56 1.84 8.32
C GLY A 486 21.61 0.34 7.99
N HIS A 487 22.25 -0.50 8.80
CA HIS A 487 22.35 -1.95 8.64
C HIS A 487 21.39 -2.65 9.60
N PHE A 488 20.22 -3.01 9.10
CA PHE A 488 19.21 -3.67 9.92
C PHE A 488 18.40 -4.65 9.09
N PHE A 489 17.72 -5.54 9.77
CA PHE A 489 16.64 -6.35 9.22
C PHE A 489 15.35 -6.00 9.94
N SER A 490 14.26 -5.80 9.19
CA SER A 490 12.93 -5.73 9.79
C SER A 490 11.91 -6.52 8.97
N TRP A 491 10.94 -7.08 9.65
CA TRP A 491 9.78 -7.74 9.06
C TRP A 491 8.51 -7.00 9.47
N LEU A 492 7.70 -6.63 8.49
CA LEU A 492 6.37 -6.05 8.68
C LEU A 492 5.31 -7.03 8.16
N GLY A 493 4.45 -7.52 9.06
CA GLY A 493 3.26 -8.29 8.75
C GLY A 493 2.01 -7.43 8.91
N GLN A 494 1.12 -7.46 7.93
CA GLN A 494 -0.16 -6.75 7.96
C GLN A 494 -1.30 -7.66 7.54
N VAL A 495 -2.40 -7.59 8.27
CA VAL A 495 -3.62 -8.35 8.02
C VAL A 495 -4.80 -7.41 8.10
N GLN A 496 -5.67 -7.44 7.08
CA GLN A 496 -6.94 -6.75 7.11
C GLN A 496 -8.07 -7.68 6.65
N ARG A 497 -9.18 -7.67 7.39
CA ARG A 497 -10.43 -8.33 7.02
C ARG A 497 -11.53 -7.29 6.94
N LEU A 498 -12.16 -7.19 5.76
CA LEU A 498 -13.46 -6.57 5.63
C LEU A 498 -14.50 -7.69 5.64
N GLN A 499 -15.42 -7.65 6.59
CA GLN A 499 -16.44 -8.66 6.80
C GLN A 499 -17.82 -8.01 6.80
N ARG A 500 -18.67 -8.44 5.87
CA ARG A 500 -20.08 -8.11 5.88
C ARG A 500 -20.79 -9.00 6.89
N LEU A 501 -21.42 -8.39 7.89
CA LEU A 501 -22.22 -9.10 8.90
C LEU A 501 -23.73 -9.02 8.60
N GLY A 502 -24.13 -8.12 7.69
CA GLY A 502 -25.51 -7.93 7.28
C GLY A 502 -25.62 -6.94 6.13
N LYS A 503 -26.84 -6.43 5.88
CA LYS A 503 -27.05 -5.42 4.83
C LYS A 503 -26.44 -4.05 5.17
N ASP A 504 -26.37 -3.72 6.46
CA ASP A 504 -25.98 -2.39 6.95
C ASP A 504 -24.74 -2.41 7.84
N HIS A 505 -24.07 -3.57 7.99
CA HIS A 505 -22.88 -3.75 8.84
C HIS A 505 -21.68 -4.19 8.03
N LEU A 506 -20.63 -3.39 8.08
CA LEU A 506 -19.31 -3.70 7.53
C LEU A 506 -18.27 -3.65 8.65
N LEU A 507 -17.88 -4.82 9.13
CA LEU A 507 -16.83 -4.97 10.12
C LEU A 507 -15.47 -4.89 9.41
N ILE A 508 -14.58 -4.03 9.92
CA ILE A 508 -13.20 -3.90 9.45
C ILE A 508 -12.29 -4.26 10.62
N ILE A 509 -11.45 -5.27 10.42
CA ILE A 509 -10.44 -5.71 11.37
C ILE A 509 -9.08 -5.48 10.73
N GLN A 510 -8.15 -4.86 11.46
CA GLN A 510 -6.79 -4.59 11.02
C GLN A 510 -5.79 -4.99 12.11
N ALA A 511 -4.68 -5.59 11.70
CA ALA A 511 -3.55 -5.86 12.56
C ALA A 511 -2.24 -5.61 11.82
N ASP A 512 -1.31 -4.91 12.47
CA ASP A 512 0.03 -4.61 11.99
C ASP A 512 1.05 -5.09 13.02
N LEU A 513 2.13 -5.75 12.57
CA LEU A 513 3.21 -6.25 13.43
C LEU A 513 4.55 -5.99 12.76
N GLN A 514 5.43 -5.23 13.43
CA GLN A 514 6.82 -5.08 13.05
C GLN A 514 7.73 -5.80 14.04
N LEU A 515 8.61 -6.65 13.52
CA LEU A 515 9.65 -7.34 14.28
C LEU A 515 11.03 -7.10 13.69
N THR A 516 12.01 -6.90 14.55
CA THR A 516 13.42 -6.76 14.22
C THR A 516 14.27 -7.22 15.41
N PRO A 517 15.44 -7.86 15.18
CA PRO A 517 16.42 -8.08 16.23
C PRO A 517 17.33 -6.86 16.46
N ASP A 518 17.27 -5.85 15.57
CA ASP A 518 18.22 -4.76 15.50
C ASP A 518 17.65 -3.47 16.12
N SER A 519 18.54 -2.56 16.53
CA SER A 519 18.17 -1.20 16.89
C SER A 519 17.89 -0.39 15.62
N LEU A 520 16.74 0.26 15.50
CA LEU A 520 16.35 0.98 14.29
C LEU A 520 16.54 2.49 14.43
N LEU A 521 17.03 3.12 13.36
CA LEU A 521 16.98 4.58 13.23
C LEU A 521 15.51 5.04 13.29
N PRO A 522 15.20 6.24 13.83
CA PRO A 522 13.83 6.68 14.03
C PRO A 522 12.92 6.52 12.82
N SER A 523 13.39 6.83 11.59
CA SER A 523 12.62 6.67 10.35
C SER A 523 12.17 5.22 10.06
N GLN A 524 12.86 4.23 10.62
CA GLN A 524 12.54 2.82 10.41
C GLN A 524 11.71 2.22 11.56
N GLN A 525 11.45 2.98 12.62
CA GLN A 525 10.71 2.51 13.79
C GLN A 525 9.21 2.39 13.54
N PHE A 526 8.57 1.46 14.26
CA PHE A 526 7.13 1.31 14.30
C PHE A 526 6.50 2.37 15.20
N ILE A 527 5.48 3.04 14.70
CA ILE A 527 4.81 4.14 15.40
C ILE A 527 3.38 3.74 15.76
N ILE A 528 2.87 4.18 16.91
CA ILE A 528 1.47 4.06 17.32
C ILE A 528 0.92 5.37 17.93
N GLY A 529 -0.41 5.52 17.88
CA GLY A 529 -1.14 6.70 18.39
C GLY A 529 -1.66 7.61 17.28
N GLY A 530 -2.85 8.17 17.45
CA GLY A 530 -3.50 9.08 16.51
C GLY A 530 -4.67 8.50 15.73
N GLY A 531 -5.31 9.35 14.93
CA GLY A 531 -6.58 9.07 14.22
C GLY A 531 -6.52 7.91 13.22
N GLN A 532 -5.32 7.57 12.74
CA GLN A 532 -5.08 6.48 11.79
C GLN A 532 -4.30 5.30 12.42
N SER A 533 -4.16 5.28 13.75
CA SER A 533 -3.41 4.26 14.49
C SER A 533 -4.21 3.72 15.69
N VAL A 534 -4.01 4.31 16.87
CA VAL A 534 -4.71 4.02 18.11
C VAL A 534 -5.37 5.32 18.55
N ARG A 535 -6.67 5.43 18.29
CA ARG A 535 -7.46 6.63 18.62
C ARG A 535 -7.57 6.78 20.14
N GLY A 536 -7.65 8.03 20.60
CA GLY A 536 -7.62 8.44 22.02
C GLY A 536 -6.27 9.03 22.45
N TYR A 537 -5.28 8.98 21.57
CA TYR A 537 -3.92 9.47 21.78
C TYR A 537 -3.49 10.37 20.63
N ARG A 538 -2.67 11.38 20.89
CA ARG A 538 -2.07 12.22 19.82
C ARG A 538 -1.36 11.39 18.75
N GLN A 539 -1.23 11.97 17.55
CA GLN A 539 -0.46 11.37 16.48
C GLN A 539 0.98 11.08 16.92
N ASN A 540 1.45 9.88 16.56
CA ASN A 540 2.80 9.40 16.83
C ASN A 540 3.18 9.41 18.31
N ALA A 541 2.23 9.15 19.20
CA ALA A 541 2.44 9.15 20.65
C ALA A 541 3.58 8.22 21.11
N ARG A 542 3.78 7.07 20.45
CA ARG A 542 4.89 6.16 20.77
C ARG A 542 5.55 5.62 19.51
N SER A 543 6.85 5.40 19.60
CA SER A 543 7.71 4.80 18.57
C SER A 543 8.61 3.74 19.19
N GLY A 544 9.03 2.74 18.42
CA GLY A 544 10.03 1.76 18.84
C GLY A 544 10.44 0.85 17.71
N ASP A 545 11.53 0.10 17.89
CA ASP A 545 12.06 -0.79 16.83
C ASP A 545 11.02 -1.82 16.38
N ASN A 546 10.28 -2.35 17.36
CA ASN A 546 9.23 -3.33 17.19
C ASN A 546 7.89 -2.75 17.66
N GLY A 547 6.80 -3.28 17.11
CA GLY A 547 5.49 -2.89 17.59
C GLY A 547 4.36 -3.72 17.01
N PHE A 548 3.23 -3.66 17.70
CA PHE A 548 2.00 -4.30 17.31
C PHE A 548 0.85 -3.29 17.40
N ARG A 549 -0.05 -3.31 16.43
CA ARG A 549 -1.30 -2.55 16.43
C ARG A 549 -2.44 -3.46 16.03
N PHE A 550 -3.58 -3.32 16.70
CA PHE A 550 -4.84 -3.95 16.38
C PHE A 550 -5.96 -2.91 16.36
N SER A 551 -6.87 -3.02 15.41
CA SER A 551 -8.05 -2.16 15.30
C SER A 551 -9.24 -2.97 14.81
N ILE A 552 -10.40 -2.72 15.41
CA ILE A 552 -11.69 -3.25 14.95
C ILE A 552 -12.70 -2.11 14.92
N GLU A 553 -13.37 -1.92 13.79
CA GLU A 553 -14.46 -0.96 13.63
C GLU A 553 -15.65 -1.62 12.91
N ASP A 554 -16.88 -1.40 13.37
CA ASP A 554 -18.09 -1.80 12.65
C ASP A 554 -18.73 -0.55 12.04
N ARG A 555 -18.83 -0.50 10.72
CA ARG A 555 -19.53 0.59 10.03
C ARG A 555 -21.00 0.25 9.88
N ILE A 556 -21.81 0.96 10.66
CA ILE A 556 -23.26 0.77 10.71
C ILE A 556 -23.92 1.84 9.85
N THR A 557 -24.51 1.44 8.72
CA THR A 557 -25.21 2.34 7.82
C THR A 557 -26.54 2.77 8.42
N LEU A 558 -26.69 4.07 8.68
CA LEU A 558 -27.92 4.65 9.22
C LEU A 558 -28.84 5.19 8.13
N VAL A 559 -28.26 5.78 7.07
CA VAL A 559 -29.00 6.41 5.97
C VAL A 559 -28.39 6.02 4.63
N ARG A 560 -29.24 5.73 3.65
CA ARG A 560 -28.88 5.52 2.25
C ARG A 560 -29.58 6.55 1.36
N ASN A 561 -28.96 6.90 0.25
CA ASN A 561 -29.61 7.71 -0.78
C ASN A 561 -30.54 6.84 -1.65
N GLN A 562 -31.24 7.48 -2.61
CA GLN A 562 -32.18 6.80 -3.52
C GLN A 562 -31.52 5.73 -4.41
N LYS A 563 -30.20 5.81 -4.63
CA LYS A 563 -29.42 4.82 -5.39
C LYS A 563 -28.91 3.68 -4.50
N GLY A 564 -29.21 3.70 -3.20
CA GLY A 564 -28.79 2.69 -2.22
C GLY A 564 -27.39 2.90 -1.65
N ALA A 565 -26.67 3.93 -2.06
CA ALA A 565 -25.34 4.25 -1.53
C ALA A 565 -25.45 4.80 -0.10
N HIS A 566 -24.43 4.52 0.69
CA HIS A 566 -24.31 4.91 2.09
C HIS A 566 -24.16 6.43 2.19
N VAL A 567 -24.94 7.09 3.04
CA VAL A 567 -24.89 8.55 3.25
C VAL A 567 -24.44 8.89 4.66
N LEU A 568 -24.87 8.10 5.64
CA LEU A 568 -24.54 8.32 7.04
C LEU A 568 -24.20 6.99 7.69
N GLU A 569 -23.04 6.91 8.33
CA GLU A 569 -22.57 5.73 9.05
C GLU A 569 -22.16 6.09 10.48
N LEU A 570 -22.51 5.24 11.43
CA LEU A 570 -22.01 5.25 12.80
C LEU A 570 -20.95 4.16 12.94
N ILE A 571 -19.85 4.47 13.62
CA ILE A 571 -18.67 3.61 13.67
C ILE A 571 -18.23 3.39 15.11
N PRO A 572 -18.80 2.44 15.87
CA PRO A 572 -18.14 1.96 17.07
C PRO A 572 -16.80 1.31 16.73
N PHE A 573 -15.77 1.61 17.51
CA PHE A 573 -14.44 1.06 17.32
C PHE A 573 -13.69 0.79 18.62
N PHE A 574 -12.68 -0.07 18.50
CA PHE A 574 -11.68 -0.36 19.52
C PHE A 574 -10.31 -0.47 18.87
N ASP A 575 -9.32 0.20 19.45
CA ASP A 575 -7.93 0.18 19.01
C ASP A 575 -6.99 -0.18 20.17
N LEU A 576 -5.91 -0.89 19.83
CA LEU A 576 -4.85 -1.26 20.76
C LEU A 576 -3.50 -1.19 20.03
N GLY A 577 -2.46 -0.75 20.71
CA GLY A 577 -1.11 -0.84 20.17
C GLY A 577 -0.04 -0.84 21.25
N THR A 578 1.09 -1.48 20.97
CA THR A 578 2.26 -1.46 21.87
C THR A 578 3.54 -1.40 21.07
N VAL A 579 4.57 -0.75 21.62
CA VAL A 579 5.92 -0.71 21.04
C VAL A 579 6.96 -1.21 22.03
N TRP A 580 8.08 -1.70 21.51
CA TRP A 580 9.25 -2.05 22.30
C TRP A 580 10.52 -1.96 21.45
N ASN A 581 11.65 -1.71 22.10
CA ASN A 581 12.94 -1.72 21.43
C ASN A 581 13.59 -3.10 21.50
N SER A 582 14.48 -3.36 20.54
CA SER A 582 15.34 -4.53 20.55
C SER A 582 16.29 -4.48 21.76
N PRO A 583 16.69 -5.64 22.32
CA PRO A 583 17.60 -5.67 23.45
C PRO A 583 18.91 -4.92 23.17
N GLY A 584 19.28 -4.02 24.09
CA GLY A 584 20.51 -3.24 23.98
C GLY A 584 20.37 -1.90 23.24
N ASN A 585 19.22 -1.61 22.61
CA ASN A 585 19.00 -0.29 22.01
C ASN A 585 19.20 0.80 23.09
N PRO A 586 20.10 1.77 22.86
CA PRO A 586 20.38 2.82 23.84
C PRO A 586 19.24 3.85 23.94
N ASN A 587 18.31 3.90 22.98
CA ASN A 587 17.11 4.73 23.07
C ASN A 587 16.15 4.17 24.12
N ILE A 588 15.86 5.00 25.13
CA ILE A 588 14.94 4.66 26.21
C ILE A 588 13.53 5.06 25.79
N LEU A 589 12.61 4.11 25.85
CA LEU A 589 11.19 4.37 25.62
C LEU A 589 10.53 4.88 26.92
N PRO A 590 9.51 5.75 26.82
CA PRO A 590 8.68 6.11 27.97
C PRO A 590 8.10 4.88 28.68
N SER A 591 7.75 5.04 29.96
CA SER A 591 7.22 3.95 30.79
C SER A 591 5.95 3.30 30.19
N GLN A 592 4.99 4.12 29.72
CA GLN A 592 3.75 3.63 29.08
C GLN A 592 3.96 3.29 27.61
N LYS A 593 4.18 2.01 27.30
CA LYS A 593 4.36 1.52 25.93
C LYS A 593 3.08 1.02 25.25
N LEU A 594 2.06 0.70 26.04
CA LEU A 594 0.76 0.20 25.61
C LEU A 594 -0.25 1.35 25.52
N LEU A 595 -0.92 1.46 24.38
CA LEU A 595 -2.02 2.37 24.12
C LEU A 595 -3.29 1.55 23.88
N VAL A 596 -4.40 1.95 24.50
CA VAL A 596 -5.71 1.31 24.30
C VAL A 596 -6.78 2.38 24.29
N GLY A 597 -7.64 2.37 23.27
CA GLY A 597 -8.72 3.34 23.14
C GLY A 597 -9.97 2.74 22.49
N ALA A 598 -11.12 3.28 22.82
CA ALA A 598 -12.38 2.91 22.20
C ALA A 598 -13.26 4.14 22.01
N GLY A 599 -14.17 4.10 21.04
CA GLY A 599 -14.94 5.30 20.73
C GLY A 599 -16.03 5.10 19.69
N LEU A 600 -16.56 6.24 19.25
CA LEU A 600 -17.57 6.34 18.21
C LEU A 600 -17.08 7.29 17.12
N GLY A 601 -17.20 6.84 15.88
CA GLY A 601 -17.02 7.65 14.69
C GLY A 601 -18.34 7.91 13.98
N LEU A 602 -18.37 8.98 13.20
CA LEU A 602 -19.46 9.35 12.32
C LEU A 602 -18.88 9.65 10.94
N VAL A 603 -19.41 8.99 9.91
CA VAL A 603 -19.11 9.30 8.51
C VAL A 603 -20.35 9.83 7.84
N TRP A 604 -20.22 10.96 7.15
CA TRP A 604 -21.31 11.62 6.44
C TRP A 604 -20.87 12.00 5.02
N GLU A 605 -21.63 11.53 4.04
CA GLU A 605 -21.43 11.77 2.61
C GLU A 605 -22.69 12.42 2.03
N PRO A 606 -22.89 13.74 2.25
CA PRO A 606 -24.13 14.43 1.85
C PRO A 606 -24.35 14.49 0.34
N PHE A 607 -23.26 14.47 -0.43
CA PHE A 607 -23.29 14.38 -1.89
C PHE A 607 -22.03 13.67 -2.38
N GLN A 608 -22.12 13.14 -3.60
CA GLN A 608 -21.07 12.32 -4.19
C GLN A 608 -19.73 13.09 -4.22
N GLY A 609 -18.67 12.43 -3.79
CA GLY A 609 -17.33 13.00 -3.73
C GLY A 609 -17.00 13.77 -2.44
N LEU A 610 -17.96 14.30 -1.66
CA LEU A 610 -17.67 14.98 -0.38
C LEU A 610 -17.92 14.07 0.82
N ARG A 611 -16.88 13.84 1.62
CA ARG A 611 -16.91 12.96 2.78
C ARG A 611 -16.42 13.69 4.04
N PHE A 612 -17.21 13.60 5.10
CA PHE A 612 -16.84 14.01 6.45
C PHE A 612 -16.65 12.76 7.31
N ARG A 613 -15.57 12.72 8.09
CA ARG A 613 -15.33 11.74 9.14
C ARG A 613 -14.99 12.48 10.43
N PHE A 614 -15.67 12.13 11.50
CA PHE A 614 -15.37 12.59 12.86
C PHE A 614 -15.25 11.38 13.76
N ASP A 615 -14.21 11.29 14.57
CA ASP A 615 -14.04 10.22 15.56
C ASP A 615 -13.82 10.85 16.94
N TYR A 616 -14.50 10.32 17.95
CA TYR A 616 -14.23 10.63 19.36
C TYR A 616 -13.86 9.34 20.10
N ALA A 617 -12.71 9.36 20.75
CA ALA A 617 -12.12 8.20 21.41
C ALA A 617 -11.79 8.50 22.87
N ILE A 618 -12.02 7.52 23.74
CA ILE A 618 -11.67 7.57 25.14
C ILE A 618 -10.39 6.74 25.33
N PRO A 619 -9.26 7.34 25.76
CA PRO A 619 -8.06 6.58 26.11
C PRO A 619 -8.27 5.81 27.42
N PHE A 620 -7.82 4.56 27.47
CA PHE A 620 -7.91 3.72 28.67
C PHE A 620 -6.60 3.68 29.48
N ILE A 621 -5.49 4.06 28.86
CA ILE A 621 -4.21 4.28 29.53
C ILE A 621 -3.93 5.78 29.55
N ASN A 622 -3.68 6.35 30.72
CA ASN A 622 -3.23 7.73 30.85
C ASN A 622 -1.71 7.78 30.63
N LEU A 623 -1.27 8.69 29.79
CA LEU A 623 0.15 8.94 29.54
C LEU A 623 0.60 10.13 30.37
N ASP A 624 1.78 10.02 30.99
CA ASP A 624 2.34 11.11 31.83
C ASP A 624 2.78 12.31 30.97
N ASP A 625 3.07 12.07 29.70
CA ASP A 625 3.43 13.06 28.68
C ASP A 625 2.23 13.55 27.84
N ARG A 626 1.00 13.29 28.30
CA ARG A 626 -0.21 13.84 27.67
C ARG A 626 -0.21 15.37 27.79
N GLY A 627 -0.37 16.05 26.67
CA GLY A 627 -0.48 17.51 26.64
C GLY A 627 -1.91 17.98 26.41
N ASN A 628 -2.03 19.18 25.85
CA ASN A 628 -3.29 19.94 25.77
C ASN A 628 -3.65 20.30 24.32
N ASN A 629 -3.89 19.29 23.49
CA ASN A 629 -4.39 19.42 22.12
C ASN A 629 -5.73 18.67 21.96
N ILE A 630 -6.55 19.04 20.97
CA ILE A 630 -7.83 18.38 20.69
C ILE A 630 -7.67 16.86 20.43
N GLN A 631 -6.52 16.43 19.91
CA GLN A 631 -6.20 15.01 19.76
C GLN A 631 -5.96 14.32 21.10
N ASP A 632 -5.42 15.04 22.09
CA ASP A 632 -5.25 14.52 23.46
C ASP A 632 -6.61 14.38 24.14
N ASP A 633 -7.61 15.17 23.76
CA ASP A 633 -9.01 14.99 24.16
C ASP A 633 -9.71 13.85 23.40
N GLY A 634 -8.99 13.21 22.47
CA GLY A 634 -9.45 12.04 21.72
C GLY A 634 -10.31 12.36 20.49
N PHE A 635 -10.31 13.61 20.02
CA PHE A 635 -11.10 14.02 18.86
C PHE A 635 -10.26 14.10 17.58
N TYR A 636 -10.82 13.53 16.52
CA TYR A 636 -10.20 13.46 15.21
C TYR A 636 -11.20 13.79 14.12
N PHE A 637 -10.71 14.39 13.03
CA PHE A 637 -11.54 14.64 11.87
C PHE A 637 -10.76 14.50 10.57
N ASN A 638 -11.49 14.17 9.51
CA ASN A 638 -11.03 14.25 8.13
C ASN A 638 -12.22 14.68 7.26
N VAL A 639 -12.05 15.76 6.53
CA VAL A 639 -12.99 16.22 5.51
C VAL A 639 -12.27 16.12 4.18
N ASN A 640 -12.87 15.46 3.21
CA ASN A 640 -12.24 15.34 1.91
C ASN A 640 -13.25 15.41 0.76
N TYR A 641 -12.78 15.94 -0.37
CA TYR A 641 -13.51 15.99 -1.62
C TYR A 641 -12.69 15.35 -2.74
N THR A 642 -13.30 14.43 -3.49
CA THR A 642 -12.69 13.71 -4.60
C THR A 642 -13.39 14.04 -5.92
N TYR A 643 -12.59 14.20 -6.98
CA TYR A 643 -13.03 14.43 -8.35
C TYR A 643 -12.32 13.45 -9.31
N PRO A 644 -13.01 12.86 -10.30
CA PRO A 644 -14.47 12.79 -10.40
C PRO A 644 -15.05 12.10 -9.16
N PRO A 645 -16.30 12.43 -8.80
CA PRO A 645 -16.95 11.90 -7.61
C PRO A 645 -17.38 10.43 -7.76
#